data_AF-O80831-F1
#
_entry.id   AF-O80831-F1
#
_cell.length_a   1.000
_cell.length_b   1.000
_cell.length_c   1.000
_cell.angle_alpha   90.00
_cell.angle_beta   90.00
_cell.angle_gamma   90.00
#
_symmetry.space_group_name_H-M   'P 1'
#
loop_
_entity.id
_entity.type
_entity.pdbx_description
1 polymer ?
#
loop_
_entity_poly.entity_id
_entity_poly.type
_entity_poly.pdbx_seq_one_letter_code
_entity_poly.pdbx_strand_id
1 'polypeptide(L)'
;MATDMHKLLGTSEEDDDEEMDMDVKEEDDGDRRNRDKHAASGSSSNDEFMFQQSMQDQVGTPGGGGSRRSRPLEEKERTKLRERHRRAITARILGGLRRHGNYNLRVRADINDVIAALAREAGWVVLPDGTTFPSKSQGTKPTGGSSAVAAGSSASHIASQQTSPPALRVVSSGLRSPVELSSCRMKGVFTPAPSPYDMLPIQSPELVGSVNKAEGLVGCSVDVINSKQILEIPPNLTEQDFSGTPYVPVYVMLPLGVINMKCELADRDGLLKHLRILKSIHVDGVKVDCWWGIVEGHSPQEYNWTGYRQLFQMVRDLNLKIQVLMSFHECGGNVGDDVCIPLPHWVAEIGRTNPDIYFTDREGRRNPECLSWGIDKERILRGRTALEVYFDYMRSFRIELAEFLEDGVISMVEIGLGPCGELRYPSCPIKHGWRYPGVGEFQCYDKYLSKSLRKAAESRGHLFWARGPDNTGSYNSQPQGTGFFCDGGDYDGLYGRFFLKWYSQVLIDHADQILCLAKLVFDSSCIAAKLPDVHWWYRTASHAAELTAGFYNPSNRDGYSAIASTLKKHGATLSFVSGEVQVLNRPDDFSGALGEPEAVAWQVLNAAWDSGTPVARENSLACHDRVGYNKMLESVKFRNDPDRKHLSSFAYSRLVPALMEGHNIVEFERFVKKLHGEAVMNHHHHHHQQV
;
A
#
# COMPACT_ATOMS: atom_id res chain seq x y z
N MET A 1 -32.47 13.07 3.50
CA MET A 1 -31.91 11.80 4.01
C MET A 1 -32.59 10.58 3.39
N ALA A 2 -33.82 10.17 3.75
CA ALA A 2 -34.46 9.00 3.14
C ALA A 2 -34.75 9.16 1.63
N THR A 3 -35.02 10.38 1.18
CA THR A 3 -35.19 10.73 -0.24
C THR A 3 -33.88 10.72 -1.04
N ASP A 4 -32.73 10.95 -0.39
CA ASP A 4 -31.43 10.95 -1.06
C ASP A 4 -30.94 9.52 -1.30
N MET A 5 -31.23 8.61 -0.36
CA MET A 5 -31.00 7.16 -0.52
C MET A 5 -31.68 6.59 -1.77
N HIS A 6 -32.92 6.99 -2.06
CA HIS A 6 -33.64 6.50 -3.24
C HIS A 6 -33.07 7.04 -4.57
N LYS A 7 -32.45 8.22 -4.57
CA LYS A 7 -31.76 8.79 -5.74
C LYS A 7 -30.37 8.19 -5.94
N LEU A 8 -29.70 7.77 -4.88
CA LEU A 8 -28.36 7.16 -4.94
C LEU A 8 -28.41 5.67 -5.31
N LEU A 9 -29.51 4.98 -4.98
CA LEU A 9 -29.69 3.55 -5.29
C LEU A 9 -30.22 3.28 -6.71
N GLY A 10 -30.60 4.31 -7.47
CA GLY A 10 -31.07 4.16 -8.85
C GLY A 10 -30.52 5.29 -9.73
N THR A 11 -29.92 4.93 -10.87
CA THR A 11 -29.38 5.78 -11.96
C THR A 11 -27.90 6.18 -11.85
N SER A 12 -27.05 5.44 -12.57
CA SER A 12 -25.79 5.92 -13.18
C SER A 12 -25.32 4.86 -14.20
N GLU A 13 -26.07 4.73 -15.29
CA GLU A 13 -25.56 4.24 -16.56
C GLU A 13 -25.71 5.44 -17.50
N GLU A 14 -24.59 6.10 -17.85
CA GLU A 14 -24.34 7.05 -18.96
C GLU A 14 -23.23 8.05 -18.58
N ASP A 15 -22.25 8.21 -19.47
CA ASP A 15 -21.19 9.23 -19.55
C ASP A 15 -19.85 9.01 -18.81
N ASP A 16 -18.86 8.43 -19.50
CA ASP A 16 -17.68 9.16 -20.02
C ASP A 16 -16.65 8.21 -20.67
N ASP A 17 -16.44 8.44 -21.97
CA ASP A 17 -15.57 7.72 -22.91
C ASP A 17 -14.11 8.25 -22.91
N GLU A 18 -13.27 7.50 -23.63
CA GLU A 18 -11.99 7.87 -24.25
C GLU A 18 -10.69 7.69 -23.44
N GLU A 19 -10.12 6.47 -23.50
CA GLU A 19 -8.66 6.28 -23.36
C GLU A 19 -8.12 5.51 -24.57
N MET A 20 -7.18 6.12 -25.30
CA MET A 20 -6.67 5.66 -26.60
C MET A 20 -5.65 4.53 -26.49
N ASP A 21 -5.96 3.37 -27.10
CA ASP A 21 -5.00 2.29 -27.37
C ASP A 21 -4.07 2.67 -28.53
N MET A 22 -2.74 2.68 -28.28
CA MET A 22 -1.71 2.76 -29.33
C MET A 22 -1.11 1.38 -29.58
N ASP A 23 -1.56 0.72 -30.64
CA ASP A 23 -0.94 -0.49 -31.20
C ASP A 23 0.39 -0.13 -31.91
N VAL A 24 1.49 -0.73 -31.44
CA VAL A 24 2.79 -0.71 -32.12
C VAL A 24 2.92 -1.98 -32.96
N LYS A 25 2.79 -1.86 -34.29
CA LYS A 25 3.24 -2.87 -35.25
C LYS A 25 4.78 -2.90 -35.28
N GLU A 26 5.37 -4.07 -35.07
CA GLU A 26 6.74 -4.34 -35.51
C GLU A 26 6.69 -5.31 -36.70
N GLU A 27 7.33 -4.90 -37.79
CA GLU A 27 7.49 -5.63 -39.05
C GLU A 27 8.85 -6.34 -39.09
N ASP A 28 8.82 -7.49 -39.75
CA ASP A 28 9.81 -8.01 -40.71
C ASP A 28 11.02 -8.88 -40.29
N ASP A 29 11.47 -9.59 -41.31
CA ASP A 29 12.70 -10.35 -41.55
C ASP A 29 12.60 -11.88 -41.40
N GLY A 30 12.08 -12.48 -42.48
CA GLY A 30 12.23 -13.90 -42.79
C GLY A 30 13.61 -14.25 -43.37
N ASP A 31 14.03 -15.50 -43.16
CA ASP A 31 15.17 -16.08 -43.85
C ASP A 31 14.82 -17.52 -44.33
N ARG A 32 14.81 -17.70 -45.66
CA ARG A 32 14.45 -18.94 -46.36
C ARG A 32 15.69 -19.81 -46.57
N ARG A 33 15.59 -21.13 -46.36
CA ARG A 33 16.39 -22.13 -47.11
C ARG A 33 15.56 -23.34 -47.54
N ASN A 34 15.57 -23.56 -48.85
CA ASN A 34 14.92 -24.60 -49.65
C ASN A 34 15.36 -26.04 -49.31
N ARG A 35 14.44 -26.99 -49.41
CA ARG A 35 14.67 -28.20 -50.23
C ARG A 35 13.36 -28.80 -50.75
N ASP A 36 13.43 -29.19 -52.00
CA ASP A 36 12.37 -29.45 -52.97
C ASP A 36 11.90 -30.92 -53.02
N LYS A 37 10.60 -31.08 -53.33
CA LYS A 37 9.97 -31.96 -54.34
C LYS A 37 9.50 -33.41 -54.06
N HIS A 38 8.28 -33.62 -54.61
CA HIS A 38 7.54 -34.84 -55.02
C HIS A 38 6.71 -35.54 -53.92
N ALA A 39 5.39 -35.32 -53.76
CA ALA A 39 4.20 -35.56 -54.62
C ALA A 39 3.77 -37.04 -54.73
N ALA A 40 2.70 -37.41 -54.03
CA ALA A 40 1.46 -38.05 -54.55
C ALA A 40 0.67 -38.82 -53.47
N SER A 41 -0.58 -38.37 -53.24
CA SER A 41 -1.83 -39.09 -52.93
C SER A 41 -1.86 -40.34 -52.01
N GLY A 42 -2.73 -40.30 -50.99
CA GLY A 42 -3.40 -41.53 -50.51
C GLY A 42 -3.84 -41.55 -49.03
N SER A 43 -5.02 -41.00 -48.75
CA SER A 43 -6.08 -41.49 -47.83
C SER A 43 -5.75 -42.27 -46.53
N SER A 44 -6.21 -41.68 -45.41
CA SER A 44 -6.96 -42.28 -44.29
C SER A 44 -6.25 -42.96 -43.10
N SER A 45 -6.69 -42.48 -41.92
CA SER A 45 -6.93 -43.15 -40.62
C SER A 45 -5.74 -43.52 -39.72
N ASN A 46 -5.65 -42.74 -38.63
CA ASN A 46 -5.38 -43.07 -37.22
C ASN A 46 -4.49 -44.28 -36.91
N ASP A 47 -3.35 -44.01 -36.26
CA ASP A 47 -2.79 -44.94 -35.28
C ASP A 47 -2.02 -44.20 -34.18
N GLU A 48 -2.01 -44.89 -33.06
CA GLU A 48 -1.63 -44.54 -31.70
C GLU A 48 -0.13 -44.85 -31.46
N PHE A 49 0.38 -44.51 -30.28
CA PHE A 49 1.61 -45.00 -29.63
C PHE A 49 2.99 -44.31 -29.81
N MET A 50 3.60 -44.12 -28.63
CA MET A 50 4.99 -43.77 -28.35
C MET A 50 6.00 -44.76 -28.94
N PHE A 51 7.21 -44.29 -29.29
CA PHE A 51 8.41 -45.14 -29.22
C PHE A 51 9.66 -44.34 -28.86
N GLN A 52 10.40 -44.88 -27.90
CA GLN A 52 11.68 -44.42 -27.37
C GLN A 52 12.80 -45.34 -27.91
N GLN A 53 14.00 -44.76 -28.01
CA GLN A 53 15.33 -45.40 -27.98
C GLN A 53 16.05 -45.89 -29.27
N SER A 54 17.22 -45.26 -29.42
CA SER A 54 18.58 -45.78 -29.74
C SER A 54 18.98 -46.20 -31.16
N MET A 55 20.03 -45.54 -31.65
CA MET A 55 20.99 -46.03 -32.66
C MET A 55 22.39 -45.61 -32.21
N GLN A 56 23.30 -46.58 -32.14
CA GLN A 56 24.68 -46.50 -31.64
C GLN A 56 25.67 -46.64 -32.82
N ASP A 57 26.78 -45.89 -32.70
CA ASP A 57 28.15 -46.16 -33.14
C ASP A 57 28.53 -46.33 -34.64
N GLN A 58 29.44 -45.46 -35.13
CA GLN A 58 30.88 -45.72 -35.37
C GLN A 58 31.53 -44.57 -36.22
N VAL A 59 32.42 -43.73 -35.67
CA VAL A 59 33.92 -43.75 -35.64
C VAL A 59 34.66 -43.16 -36.88
N GLY A 60 35.52 -42.15 -36.62
CA GLY A 60 36.67 -41.65 -37.42
C GLY A 60 36.36 -40.37 -38.25
N THR A 61 37.05 -39.22 -38.20
CA THR A 61 38.41 -38.80 -37.79
C THR A 61 38.42 -37.24 -37.67
N PRO A 62 39.36 -36.58 -36.95
CA PRO A 62 39.21 -35.20 -36.45
C PRO A 62 39.84 -34.10 -37.32
N GLY A 63 39.25 -32.90 -37.32
CA GLY A 63 39.82 -31.71 -37.97
C GLY A 63 39.09 -30.41 -37.64
N GLY A 64 39.75 -29.57 -36.83
CA GLY A 64 39.61 -28.11 -36.66
C GLY A 64 38.28 -27.40 -36.95
N GLY A 65 37.63 -26.89 -35.91
CA GLY A 65 36.60 -25.85 -36.03
C GLY A 65 36.07 -25.42 -34.66
N GLY A 66 36.51 -24.26 -34.16
CA GLY A 66 36.09 -23.71 -32.87
C GLY A 66 34.58 -23.45 -32.85
N SER A 67 33.82 -24.30 -32.16
CA SER A 67 32.39 -24.12 -31.95
C SER A 67 32.15 -23.25 -30.72
N ARG A 68 31.66 -22.03 -30.94
CA ARG A 68 31.12 -21.14 -29.90
C ARG A 68 29.94 -21.87 -29.23
N ARG A 69 30.05 -22.20 -27.94
CA ARG A 69 28.94 -22.74 -27.14
C ARG A 69 27.74 -21.79 -27.22
N SER A 70 26.63 -22.24 -27.80
CA SER A 70 25.33 -21.56 -27.75
C SER A 70 24.87 -21.49 -26.29
N ARG A 71 24.52 -20.30 -25.81
CA ARG A 71 23.88 -20.12 -24.50
C ARG A 71 22.55 -20.88 -24.45
N PRO A 72 22.15 -21.44 -23.29
CA PRO A 72 20.84 -22.08 -23.10
C PRO A 72 19.70 -21.15 -23.51
N LEU A 73 18.61 -21.70 -24.08
CA LEU A 73 17.43 -20.92 -24.49
C LEU A 73 16.87 -20.06 -23.35
N GLU A 74 16.87 -20.59 -22.12
CA GLU A 74 16.48 -19.85 -20.90
C GLU A 74 17.35 -18.61 -20.65
N GLU A 75 18.66 -18.67 -20.91
CA GLU A 75 19.55 -17.51 -20.73
C GLU A 75 19.30 -16.45 -21.80
N LYS A 76 18.93 -16.86 -23.02
CA LYS A 76 18.51 -15.93 -24.09
C LYS A 76 17.20 -15.23 -23.72
N GLU A 77 16.21 -15.95 -23.18
CA GLU A 77 14.94 -15.35 -22.75
C GLU A 77 15.11 -14.43 -21.54
N ARG A 78 15.89 -14.83 -20.52
CA ARG A 78 16.28 -13.95 -19.41
C ARG A 78 16.97 -12.66 -19.90
N THR A 79 17.81 -12.77 -20.93
CA THR A 79 18.47 -11.61 -21.52
C THR A 79 17.50 -10.71 -22.29
N LYS A 80 16.54 -11.29 -23.04
CA LYS A 80 15.47 -10.54 -23.72
C LYS A 80 14.57 -9.82 -22.70
N LEU A 81 14.21 -10.46 -21.59
CA LEU A 81 13.38 -9.87 -20.54
C LEU A 81 14.10 -8.71 -19.84
N ARG A 82 15.37 -8.90 -19.46
CA ARG A 82 16.21 -7.81 -18.92
C ARG A 82 16.27 -6.62 -19.86
N GLU A 83 16.44 -6.86 -21.16
CA GLU A 83 16.51 -5.78 -22.15
C GLU A 83 15.14 -5.08 -22.36
N ARG A 84 14.02 -5.83 -22.35
CA ARG A 84 12.67 -5.22 -22.38
C ARG A 84 12.39 -4.37 -21.15
N HIS A 85 12.72 -4.87 -19.96
CA HIS A 85 12.56 -4.13 -18.71
C HIS A 85 13.43 -2.86 -18.69
N ARG A 86 14.70 -2.96 -19.13
CA ARG A 86 15.60 -1.81 -19.28
C ARG A 86 15.03 -0.76 -20.25
N ARG A 87 14.46 -1.20 -21.39
CA ARG A 87 13.79 -0.31 -22.36
C ARG A 87 12.53 0.33 -21.79
N ALA A 88 11.72 -0.40 -21.04
CA ALA A 88 10.49 0.11 -20.43
C ALA A 88 10.78 1.16 -19.34
N ILE A 89 11.75 0.92 -18.46
CA ILE A 89 12.21 1.92 -17.47
C ILE A 89 12.72 3.17 -18.18
N THR A 90 13.58 2.99 -19.20
CA THR A 90 14.13 4.11 -19.97
C THR A 90 13.01 4.92 -20.66
N ALA A 91 12.00 4.25 -21.22
CA ALA A 91 10.85 4.90 -21.83
C ALA A 91 9.98 5.68 -20.82
N ARG A 92 9.76 5.15 -19.60
CA ARG A 92 9.04 5.86 -18.53
C ARG A 92 9.80 7.10 -18.07
N ILE A 93 11.13 7.00 -17.86
CA ILE A 93 11.98 8.15 -17.51
C ILE A 93 11.91 9.21 -18.63
N LEU A 94 12.11 8.80 -19.88
CA LEU A 94 12.03 9.70 -21.05
C LEU A 94 10.65 10.35 -21.22
N GLY A 95 9.57 9.62 -20.91
CA GLY A 95 8.21 10.13 -20.93
C GLY A 95 7.92 11.11 -19.80
N GLY A 96 8.47 10.87 -18.61
CA GLY A 96 8.39 11.77 -17.46
C GLY A 96 9.15 13.08 -17.70
N LEU A 97 10.41 12.99 -18.16
CA LEU A 97 11.22 14.18 -18.50
C LEU A 97 10.53 15.04 -19.56
N ARG A 98 9.96 14.44 -20.60
CA ARG A 98 9.21 15.19 -21.63
C ARG A 98 7.94 15.85 -21.09
N ARG A 99 7.17 15.17 -20.24
CA ARG A 99 5.90 15.70 -19.70
C ARG A 99 6.11 16.82 -18.68
N HIS A 100 7.16 16.75 -17.86
CA HIS A 100 7.29 17.61 -16.68
C HIS A 100 8.49 18.56 -16.71
N GLY A 101 9.52 18.33 -17.53
CA GLY A 101 10.81 19.04 -17.37
C GLY A 101 11.24 19.96 -18.50
N ASN A 102 10.38 20.34 -19.46
CA ASN A 102 10.77 21.14 -20.63
C ASN A 102 12.01 20.61 -21.39
N TYR A 103 12.34 19.32 -21.23
CA TYR A 103 13.46 18.69 -21.90
C TYR A 103 13.13 18.53 -23.38
N ASN A 104 13.85 19.27 -24.23
CA ASN A 104 13.71 19.20 -25.69
C ASN A 104 14.42 17.95 -26.24
N LEU A 105 13.99 16.77 -25.79
CA LEU A 105 14.50 15.46 -26.18
C LEU A 105 13.64 14.88 -27.29
N ARG A 106 14.28 14.30 -28.32
CA ARG A 106 13.59 13.57 -29.39
C ARG A 106 12.77 12.42 -28.80
N VAL A 107 11.71 11.99 -29.50
CA VAL A 107 10.84 10.88 -29.07
C VAL A 107 11.62 9.60 -28.79
N ARG A 108 12.75 9.41 -29.48
CA ARG A 108 13.70 8.31 -29.33
C ARG A 108 15.11 8.83 -29.01
N ALA A 109 15.23 9.86 -28.19
CA ALA A 109 16.53 10.34 -27.69
C ALA A 109 17.29 9.19 -27.02
N ASP A 110 18.59 9.09 -27.29
CA ASP A 110 19.42 8.07 -26.64
C ASP A 110 19.73 8.46 -25.17
N ILE A 111 20.30 7.54 -24.40
CA ILE A 111 20.59 7.81 -22.98
C ILE A 111 21.66 8.90 -22.78
N ASN A 112 22.58 9.08 -23.74
CA ASN A 112 23.59 10.13 -23.71
C ASN A 112 22.94 11.52 -23.93
N ASP A 113 21.92 11.62 -24.80
CA ASP A 113 21.15 12.86 -24.97
C ASP A 113 20.46 13.28 -23.66
N VAL A 114 19.89 12.31 -22.94
CA VAL A 114 19.26 12.53 -21.62
C VAL A 114 20.28 12.98 -20.59
N ILE A 115 21.41 12.27 -20.49
CA ILE A 115 22.49 12.63 -19.57
C ILE A 115 23.04 14.02 -19.91
N ALA A 116 23.20 14.35 -21.19
CA ALA A 116 23.63 15.67 -21.63
C ALA A 116 22.62 16.77 -21.26
N ALA A 117 21.32 16.49 -21.33
CA ALA A 117 20.29 17.44 -20.94
C ALA A 117 20.25 17.66 -19.42
N LEU A 118 20.31 16.57 -18.64
CA LEU A 118 20.40 16.62 -17.17
C LEU A 118 21.68 17.32 -16.70
N ALA A 119 22.82 17.03 -17.31
CA ALA A 119 24.10 17.67 -17.00
C ALA A 119 24.06 19.17 -17.29
N ARG A 120 23.48 19.60 -18.42
CA ARG A 120 23.28 21.02 -18.74
C ARG A 120 22.41 21.74 -17.71
N GLU A 121 21.35 21.09 -17.25
CA GLU A 121 20.48 21.65 -16.22
C GLU A 121 21.15 21.72 -14.84
N ALA A 122 22.02 20.74 -14.53
CA ALA A 122 22.87 20.75 -13.34
C ALA A 122 24.06 21.74 -13.43
N GLY A 123 24.14 22.58 -14.49
CA GLY A 123 25.18 23.61 -14.64
C GLY A 123 26.50 23.13 -15.27
N TRP A 124 26.52 21.94 -15.87
CA TRP A 124 27.69 21.43 -16.59
C TRP A 124 27.65 21.83 -18.06
N VAL A 125 28.81 22.10 -18.64
CA VAL A 125 28.94 22.26 -20.09
C VAL A 125 29.17 20.88 -20.69
N VAL A 126 28.28 20.47 -21.61
CA VAL A 126 28.38 19.21 -22.36
C VAL A 126 28.65 19.56 -23.82
N LEU A 127 29.85 19.23 -24.31
CA LEU A 127 30.23 19.42 -25.71
C LEU A 127 29.58 18.36 -26.61
N PRO A 128 29.46 18.62 -27.94
CA PRO A 128 28.86 17.67 -28.89
C PRO A 128 29.55 16.30 -28.96
N ASP A 129 30.81 16.19 -28.52
CA ASP A 129 31.58 14.94 -28.45
C ASP A 129 31.32 14.16 -27.14
N GLY A 130 30.47 14.67 -26.25
CA GLY A 130 30.18 14.11 -24.94
C GLY A 130 31.10 14.60 -23.80
N THR A 131 32.15 15.36 -24.11
CA THR A 131 33.07 15.89 -23.10
C THR A 131 32.32 16.84 -22.16
N THR A 132 32.34 16.52 -20.87
CA THR A 132 31.58 17.20 -19.82
C THR A 132 32.51 17.85 -18.81
N PHE A 133 32.30 19.14 -18.50
CA PHE A 133 33.09 19.84 -17.49
C PHE A 133 32.24 20.87 -16.71
N PRO A 134 32.62 21.17 -15.45
CA PRO A 134 31.93 22.19 -14.68
C PRO A 134 32.09 23.55 -15.36
N SER A 135 31.03 24.36 -15.41
CA SER A 135 31.15 25.76 -15.84
C SER A 135 32.15 26.47 -14.92
N LYS A 136 33.34 26.81 -15.45
CA LYS A 136 34.39 27.50 -14.70
C LYS A 136 33.85 28.82 -14.15
N SER A 137 33.76 28.89 -12.82
CA SER A 137 34.01 30.06 -11.99
C SER A 137 33.60 31.42 -12.57
N GLN A 138 32.42 31.91 -12.19
CA GLN A 138 32.31 33.34 -11.87
C GLN A 138 32.88 33.54 -10.46
N GLY A 139 34.20 33.60 -10.40
CA GLY A 139 34.94 34.18 -9.29
C GLY A 139 34.93 35.71 -9.42
N THR A 140 34.47 36.37 -8.35
CA THR A 140 34.99 37.63 -7.81
C THR A 140 35.39 38.76 -8.77
N LYS A 141 34.60 39.84 -8.73
CA LYS A 141 35.09 41.22 -8.92
C LYS A 141 34.74 42.05 -7.68
N PRO A 142 35.72 42.65 -6.97
CA PRO A 142 35.47 43.68 -5.99
C PRO A 142 35.83 45.09 -6.50
N THR A 143 35.10 46.06 -5.95
CA THR A 143 35.47 47.46 -5.64
C THR A 143 35.76 48.47 -6.76
N GLY A 144 34.96 49.55 -6.76
CA GLY A 144 35.46 50.92 -6.82
C GLY A 144 34.95 51.79 -7.98
N GLY A 145 34.19 52.85 -7.66
CA GLY A 145 34.02 54.02 -8.55
C GLY A 145 32.65 54.68 -8.50
N SER A 146 32.52 55.71 -7.65
CA SER A 146 31.34 56.58 -7.54
C SER A 146 31.18 57.58 -8.70
N SER A 147 29.90 57.94 -8.92
CA SER A 147 29.37 59.29 -9.17
C SER A 147 29.06 59.76 -10.61
N ALA A 148 27.79 60.18 -10.74
CA ALA A 148 27.32 61.44 -11.34
C ALA A 148 26.82 61.50 -12.80
N VAL A 149 25.49 61.46 -12.91
CA VAL A 149 24.53 62.38 -13.62
C VAL A 149 24.73 62.76 -15.10
N ALA A 150 23.71 62.49 -15.94
CA ALA A 150 22.86 63.48 -16.64
C ALA A 150 22.41 63.10 -18.09
N ALA A 151 21.09 62.95 -18.24
CA ALA A 151 20.16 63.46 -19.28
C ALA A 151 20.37 63.28 -20.81
N GLY A 152 19.26 62.90 -21.48
CA GLY A 152 18.94 63.13 -22.92
C GLY A 152 18.43 61.85 -23.63
N SER A 153 17.13 61.51 -23.63
CA SER A 153 15.98 62.00 -24.44
C SER A 153 15.80 61.38 -25.85
N SER A 154 14.61 60.78 -26.04
CA SER A 154 13.79 60.64 -27.28
C SER A 154 14.26 59.62 -28.34
N ALA A 155 13.44 58.88 -29.11
CA ALA A 155 12.03 58.51 -29.30
C ALA A 155 12.09 57.28 -30.29
N SER A 156 11.20 56.30 -30.43
CA SER A 156 9.79 56.34 -30.86
C SER A 156 9.21 54.91 -31.02
N HIS A 157 8.12 54.64 -30.29
CA HIS A 157 6.85 54.01 -30.71
C HIS A 157 6.73 53.22 -32.05
N ILE A 158 6.06 52.05 -31.99
CA ILE A 158 4.75 51.74 -32.60
C ILE A 158 4.18 50.44 -31.98
N ALA A 159 2.88 50.47 -31.66
CA ALA A 159 2.04 49.40 -31.11
C ALA A 159 0.83 49.15 -32.03
N SER A 160 0.24 47.95 -32.00
CA SER A 160 -1.14 47.65 -32.42
C SER A 160 -1.57 46.33 -31.74
N GLN A 161 -2.42 46.33 -30.69
CA GLN A 161 -3.90 46.33 -30.67
C GLN A 161 -4.50 45.08 -31.36
N GLN A 162 -5.04 44.11 -30.60
CA GLN A 162 -6.38 44.00 -29.96
C GLN A 162 -7.44 43.41 -30.89
N THR A 163 -8.10 42.33 -30.46
CA THR A 163 -9.58 42.14 -30.52
C THR A 163 -9.99 40.85 -29.78
N SER A 164 -10.92 40.99 -28.83
CA SER A 164 -11.82 39.96 -28.28
C SER A 164 -13.27 40.42 -28.50
N PRO A 165 -14.26 39.51 -28.63
CA PRO A 165 -15.51 39.61 -27.82
C PRO A 165 -16.27 38.26 -27.66
N PRO A 166 -17.51 38.18 -27.10
CA PRO A 166 -18.05 38.73 -25.85
C PRO A 166 -18.77 37.65 -24.98
N ALA A 167 -19.22 38.07 -23.78
CA ALA A 167 -19.91 37.27 -22.76
C ALA A 167 -21.43 37.09 -22.97
N LEU A 168 -22.00 36.01 -22.39
CA LEU A 168 -23.41 35.90 -22.02
C LEU A 168 -23.55 35.53 -20.53
N ARG A 169 -24.38 36.31 -19.83
CA ARG A 169 -24.70 36.27 -18.40
C ARG A 169 -25.80 35.24 -18.13
N VAL A 170 -25.67 34.49 -17.03
CA VAL A 170 -26.81 34.03 -16.20
C VAL A 170 -26.44 34.24 -14.73
N VAL A 171 -27.43 34.69 -13.96
CA VAL A 171 -27.33 35.44 -12.70
C VAL A 171 -28.06 34.67 -11.58
N SER A 172 -27.45 34.68 -10.38
CA SER A 172 -27.99 34.60 -9.00
C SER A 172 -28.65 33.32 -8.46
N SER A 173 -28.10 32.76 -7.38
CA SER A 173 -28.33 33.11 -5.95
C SER A 173 -27.44 32.16 -5.11
N GLY A 174 -26.85 32.44 -3.95
CA GLY A 174 -27.01 33.51 -2.97
C GLY A 174 -27.02 32.87 -1.56
N LEU A 175 -25.87 32.62 -0.94
CA LEU A 175 -25.77 32.55 0.53
C LEU A 175 -24.35 32.91 1.03
N ARG A 176 -24.31 33.87 1.95
CA ARG A 176 -23.16 34.50 2.61
C ARG A 176 -22.74 33.71 3.85
N SER A 177 -21.43 33.66 4.15
CA SER A 177 -20.86 33.86 5.50
C SER A 177 -19.32 33.82 5.49
N PRO A 178 -18.61 34.83 6.05
CA PRO A 178 -17.14 34.89 6.18
C PRO A 178 -16.65 34.86 7.65
N VAL A 179 -15.50 34.24 7.95
CA VAL A 179 -14.70 34.43 9.20
C VAL A 179 -13.24 34.01 8.89
N GLU A 180 -12.26 34.88 8.66
CA GLU A 180 -11.46 35.72 9.59
C GLU A 180 -10.69 35.01 10.73
N LEU A 181 -9.35 34.97 10.55
CA LEU A 181 -8.31 35.38 11.50
C LEU A 181 -8.03 34.56 12.78
N SER A 182 -6.83 33.98 12.83
CA SER A 182 -5.84 34.33 13.87
C SER A 182 -4.42 34.01 13.41
N SER A 183 -3.66 35.08 13.16
CA SER A 183 -2.20 35.04 13.09
C SER A 183 -1.64 35.04 14.51
N CYS A 184 -0.75 34.11 14.84
CA CYS A 184 0.17 34.25 15.98
C CYS A 184 1.60 34.35 15.45
N ARG A 185 2.12 35.56 15.60
CA ARG A 185 3.47 36.04 15.32
C ARG A 185 4.40 35.56 16.43
N MET A 186 5.41 34.74 16.13
CA MET A 186 6.65 34.71 16.91
C MET A 186 7.83 35.05 16.01
N LYS A 187 8.44 36.21 16.29
CA LYS A 187 9.78 36.58 15.82
C LYS A 187 10.79 35.85 16.71
N GLY A 188 11.64 35.02 16.12
CA GLY A 188 12.85 34.50 16.74
C GLY A 188 13.96 34.47 15.70
N VAL A 189 14.86 35.44 15.76
CA VAL A 189 16.10 35.51 14.99
C VAL A 189 17.08 34.54 15.65
N PHE A 190 17.66 33.57 14.93
CA PHE A 190 19.06 33.16 15.14
C PHE A 190 19.62 32.47 13.89
N THR A 191 20.86 32.85 13.60
CA THR A 191 21.72 32.63 12.43
C THR A 191 22.22 31.18 12.28
N PRO A 192 22.60 30.75 11.06
CA PRO A 192 23.09 29.39 10.78
C PRO A 192 24.59 29.25 11.09
N ALA A 193 25.03 28.06 11.51
CA ALA A 193 26.45 27.68 11.59
C ALA A 193 26.64 26.20 11.21
N PRO A 194 27.82 25.82 10.68
CA PRO A 194 27.94 24.88 9.56
C PRO A 194 28.51 23.50 9.93
N SER A 195 28.40 22.57 8.98
CA SER A 195 29.02 21.23 8.96
C SER A 195 30.56 21.26 8.97
N PRO A 196 31.20 20.28 9.63
CA PRO A 196 32.54 19.84 9.27
C PRO A 196 32.59 18.34 8.97
N TYR A 197 32.84 17.98 7.71
CA TYR A 197 33.63 16.81 7.37
C TYR A 197 35.10 17.23 7.42
N ASP A 198 35.92 16.57 8.23
CA ASP A 198 37.32 16.36 7.88
C ASP A 198 37.89 15.12 8.58
N MET A 199 38.69 14.41 7.80
CA MET A 199 39.31 13.11 8.03
C MET A 199 40.30 13.11 9.20
N LEU A 200 40.58 11.92 9.77
CA LEU A 200 41.92 11.27 9.72
C LEU A 200 41.89 9.89 10.44
N PRO A 201 42.69 8.88 9.97
CA PRO A 201 42.60 7.46 10.32
C PRO A 201 43.62 7.04 11.39
N ILE A 202 43.55 5.80 11.93
CA ILE A 202 44.71 4.93 12.30
C ILE A 202 44.27 3.56 12.91
N GLN A 203 44.73 2.49 12.24
CA GLN A 203 45.28 1.18 12.70
C GLN A 203 44.48 0.15 13.51
N SER A 204 44.41 -1.05 12.93
CA SER A 204 44.10 -2.38 13.48
C SER A 204 45.31 -3.06 14.15
N PRO A 205 45.09 -4.13 14.94
CA PRO A 205 45.94 -5.32 14.80
C PRO A 205 45.16 -6.66 14.75
N GLU A 206 45.67 -7.54 13.90
CA GLU A 206 45.28 -8.95 13.70
C GLU A 206 45.68 -9.84 14.89
N LEU A 207 44.91 -10.91 15.15
CA LEU A 207 45.45 -12.13 15.75
C LEU A 207 44.79 -13.38 15.13
N VAL A 208 45.65 -14.26 14.64
CA VAL A 208 45.39 -15.53 13.93
C VAL A 208 45.24 -16.69 14.92
N GLY A 209 44.33 -17.64 14.63
CA GLY A 209 44.23 -18.92 15.33
C GLY A 209 43.26 -19.90 14.67
N SER A 210 43.78 -20.73 13.76
CA SER A 210 43.14 -21.92 13.15
C SER A 210 42.94 -23.02 14.21
N VAL A 211 41.96 -23.95 14.12
CA VAL A 211 42.17 -25.34 13.65
C VAL A 211 40.91 -26.22 13.88
N ASN A 212 40.47 -26.89 12.80
CA ASN A 212 39.85 -28.23 12.64
C ASN A 212 38.35 -28.57 12.80
N LYS A 213 37.89 -29.27 11.74
CA LYS A 213 36.65 -30.00 11.44
C LYS A 213 36.48 -31.30 12.26
N ALA A 214 35.23 -31.70 12.51
CA ALA A 214 34.76 -33.09 12.34
C ALA A 214 33.23 -33.15 12.20
N GLU A 215 32.77 -33.93 11.22
CA GLU A 215 31.37 -34.25 10.89
C GLU A 215 30.77 -35.28 11.86
N GLY A 216 29.44 -35.26 12.05
CA GLY A 216 28.71 -36.27 12.82
C GLY A 216 27.20 -36.08 12.81
N LEU A 217 26.51 -37.02 12.17
CA LEU A 217 25.08 -37.12 11.86
C LEU A 217 24.15 -37.33 13.08
N VAL A 218 22.88 -36.88 12.91
CA VAL A 218 21.62 -37.48 13.42
C VAL A 218 21.20 -37.20 14.88
N GLY A 219 19.98 -36.67 15.02
CA GLY A 219 19.15 -36.86 16.22
C GLY A 219 18.19 -35.71 16.53
N CYS A 220 16.98 -35.74 15.98
CA CYS A 220 15.88 -34.84 16.35
C CYS A 220 15.38 -35.18 17.77
N SER A 221 15.50 -34.26 18.71
CA SER A 221 14.68 -34.24 19.93
C SER A 221 14.45 -32.79 20.37
N VAL A 222 13.19 -32.50 20.67
CA VAL A 222 12.68 -31.20 21.10
C VAL A 222 12.97 -31.06 22.59
N ASP A 223 13.92 -30.20 22.96
CA ASP A 223 14.07 -29.74 24.34
C ASP A 223 14.57 -28.29 24.40
N VAL A 224 13.84 -27.55 25.23
CA VAL A 224 14.01 -26.17 25.72
C VAL A 224 15.47 -25.69 25.76
N ILE A 225 15.83 -24.74 24.89
CA ILE A 225 17.14 -24.06 24.97
C ILE A 225 16.99 -22.68 25.61
N ASN A 226 17.47 -22.68 26.84
CA ASN A 226 17.94 -21.60 27.68
C ASN A 226 18.47 -20.35 26.93
N SER A 227 17.98 -19.19 27.39
CA SER A 227 18.39 -17.84 27.01
C SER A 227 19.87 -17.61 27.32
N LYS A 228 20.78 -17.81 26.35
CA LYS A 228 22.15 -17.26 26.32
C LYS A 228 22.87 -17.72 25.05
N GLN A 229 22.55 -17.11 23.91
CA GLN A 229 23.43 -16.98 22.74
C GLN A 229 22.82 -15.94 21.80
N ILE A 230 22.89 -14.67 22.20
CA ILE A 230 22.65 -13.54 21.29
C ILE A 230 23.99 -13.32 20.58
N LEU A 231 24.02 -13.60 19.28
CA LEU A 231 25.06 -13.12 18.38
C LEU A 231 25.05 -11.58 18.43
N GLU A 232 26.15 -10.98 18.88
CA GLU A 232 26.34 -9.53 18.97
C GLU A 232 26.22 -8.89 17.57
N ILE A 233 25.18 -8.08 17.39
CA ILE A 233 25.05 -7.13 16.28
C ILE A 233 25.89 -5.89 16.65
N PRO A 234 26.74 -5.34 15.76
CA PRO A 234 27.59 -4.19 16.09
C PRO A 234 26.72 -2.98 16.53
N PRO A 235 27.03 -2.31 17.66
CA PRO A 235 26.15 -1.31 18.26
C PRO A 235 26.19 0.09 17.60
N ASN A 236 26.63 0.23 16.35
CA ASN A 236 26.86 1.55 15.72
C ASN A 236 25.80 1.95 14.68
N LEU A 237 24.51 1.80 14.99
CA LEU A 237 23.48 2.63 14.36
C LEU A 237 23.36 3.91 15.19
N THR A 238 24.11 4.95 14.80
CA THR A 238 23.89 6.32 15.29
C THR A 238 22.41 6.64 15.14
N GLU A 239 21.71 6.78 16.26
CA GLU A 239 20.30 7.13 16.23
C GLU A 239 20.08 8.44 15.49
N GLN A 240 19.11 8.45 14.60
CA GLN A 240 18.71 9.66 13.92
C GLN A 240 17.98 10.59 14.89
N ASP A 241 18.33 11.87 14.84
CA ASP A 241 17.60 12.93 15.55
C ASP A 241 16.40 13.38 14.70
N PHE A 242 15.20 13.27 15.29
CA PHE A 242 13.94 13.71 14.71
C PHE A 242 13.43 15.01 15.34
N SER A 243 14.23 15.64 16.19
CA SER A 243 13.89 16.93 16.80
C SER A 243 13.60 17.99 15.71
N GLY A 244 12.52 18.75 15.90
CA GLY A 244 12.09 19.78 14.95
C GLY A 244 11.35 19.28 13.69
N THR A 245 11.16 17.97 13.54
CA THR A 245 10.27 17.43 12.48
C THR A 245 8.79 17.72 12.79
N PRO A 246 7.88 17.75 11.79
CA PRO A 246 6.45 17.99 12.03
C PRO A 246 5.85 17.00 13.03
N TYR A 247 5.02 17.48 13.94
CA TYR A 247 4.34 16.65 14.95
C TYR A 247 3.44 15.60 14.28
N VAL A 248 3.61 14.32 14.64
CA VAL A 248 2.73 13.22 14.20
C VAL A 248 1.99 12.68 15.42
N PRO A 249 0.65 12.86 15.52
CA PRO A 249 -0.14 12.34 16.62
C PRO A 249 -0.04 10.82 16.73
N VAL A 250 0.14 10.32 17.95
CA VAL A 250 0.33 8.90 18.26
C VAL A 250 -0.88 8.34 18.97
N TYR A 251 -1.47 7.30 18.39
CA TYR A 251 -2.57 6.54 18.95
C TYR A 251 -2.11 5.13 19.31
N VAL A 252 -2.73 4.51 20.31
CA VAL A 252 -2.48 3.11 20.66
C VAL A 252 -3.76 2.30 20.47
N MET A 253 -3.69 1.22 19.70
CA MET A 253 -4.82 0.30 19.54
C MET A 253 -5.13 -0.40 20.87
N LEU A 254 -6.39 -0.38 21.30
CA LEU A 254 -6.84 -1.09 22.49
C LEU A 254 -6.89 -2.60 22.25
N PRO A 255 -6.91 -3.45 23.30
CA PRO A 255 -7.15 -4.88 23.16
C PRO A 255 -8.41 -5.18 22.34
N LEU A 256 -8.38 -6.19 21.46
CA LEU A 256 -9.50 -6.55 20.59
C LEU A 256 -10.78 -6.85 21.41
N GLY A 257 -10.62 -7.54 22.53
CA GLY A 257 -11.69 -7.89 23.47
C GLY A 257 -11.96 -6.86 24.57
N VAL A 258 -11.60 -5.57 24.39
CA VAL A 258 -11.86 -4.53 25.40
C VAL A 258 -13.35 -4.39 25.74
N ILE A 259 -14.21 -4.64 24.75
CA ILE A 259 -15.66 -4.83 24.92
C ILE A 259 -15.99 -6.31 24.73
N ASN A 260 -16.69 -6.91 25.70
CA ASN A 260 -17.11 -8.31 25.64
C ASN A 260 -18.37 -8.51 24.77
N MET A 261 -18.76 -9.77 24.52
CA MET A 261 -19.96 -10.12 23.72
C MET A 261 -21.30 -9.62 24.30
N LYS A 262 -21.35 -9.15 25.55
CA LYS A 262 -22.53 -8.53 26.18
C LYS A 262 -22.54 -7.00 26.02
N CYS A 263 -21.56 -6.44 25.31
CA CYS A 263 -21.30 -5.01 25.21
C CYS A 263 -21.00 -4.35 26.56
N GLU A 264 -20.09 -4.97 27.34
CA GLU A 264 -19.58 -4.46 28.61
C GLU A 264 -18.04 -4.36 28.56
N LEU A 265 -17.46 -3.43 29.32
CA LEU A 265 -16.01 -3.31 29.48
C LEU A 265 -15.44 -4.55 30.19
N ALA A 266 -14.53 -5.27 29.54
CA ALA A 266 -14.01 -6.54 30.07
C ALA A 266 -13.14 -6.35 31.34
N ASP A 267 -12.24 -5.36 31.34
CA ASP A 267 -11.37 -5.03 32.48
C ASP A 267 -11.28 -3.50 32.64
N ARG A 268 -12.26 -2.93 33.36
CA ARG A 268 -12.36 -1.48 33.55
C ARG A 268 -11.16 -0.90 34.30
N ASP A 269 -10.74 -1.53 35.39
CA ASP A 269 -9.71 -0.98 36.28
C ASP A 269 -8.31 -1.12 35.70
N GLY A 270 -8.00 -2.27 35.07
CA GLY A 270 -6.74 -2.48 34.37
C GLY A 270 -6.60 -1.56 33.15
N LEU A 271 -7.67 -1.40 32.37
CA LEU A 271 -7.68 -0.45 31.25
C LEU A 271 -7.45 0.98 31.74
N LEU A 272 -8.17 1.43 32.76
CA LEU A 272 -8.01 2.78 33.32
C LEU A 272 -6.58 3.04 33.80
N LYS A 273 -5.93 2.04 34.40
CA LYS A 273 -4.51 2.12 34.77
C LYS A 273 -3.61 2.30 33.55
N HIS A 274 -3.80 1.49 32.51
CA HIS A 274 -3.00 1.60 31.28
C HIS A 274 -3.21 2.94 30.56
N LEU A 275 -4.46 3.42 30.45
CA LEU A 275 -4.76 4.71 29.82
C LEU A 275 -4.10 5.88 30.54
N ARG A 276 -4.02 5.86 31.88
CA ARG A 276 -3.27 6.87 32.65
C ARG A 276 -1.78 6.85 32.34
N ILE A 277 -1.18 5.67 32.18
CA ILE A 277 0.23 5.53 31.80
C ILE A 277 0.44 6.11 30.40
N LEU A 278 -0.39 5.71 29.42
CA LEU A 278 -0.31 6.25 28.04
C LEU A 278 -0.42 7.78 28.04
N LYS A 279 -1.37 8.34 28.80
CA LYS A 279 -1.50 9.80 28.92
C LYS A 279 -0.26 10.46 29.53
N SER A 280 0.37 9.82 30.51
CA SER A 280 1.57 10.35 31.19
C SER A 280 2.80 10.42 30.31
N ILE A 281 2.89 9.56 29.28
CA ILE A 281 3.95 9.57 28.26
C ILE A 281 3.53 10.32 27.00
N HIS A 282 2.52 11.19 27.11
CA HIS A 282 2.03 12.09 26.07
C HIS A 282 1.38 11.44 24.84
N VAL A 283 0.94 10.18 24.91
CA VAL A 283 0.12 9.60 23.83
C VAL A 283 -1.13 10.47 23.59
N ASP A 284 -1.43 10.75 22.31
CA ASP A 284 -2.51 11.63 21.90
C ASP A 284 -3.90 11.01 22.08
N GLY A 285 -3.99 9.70 21.84
CA GLY A 285 -5.26 8.99 21.91
C GLY A 285 -5.15 7.48 21.80
N VAL A 286 -6.30 6.85 21.64
CA VAL A 286 -6.43 5.40 21.46
C VAL A 286 -7.25 5.08 20.22
N LYS A 287 -6.99 3.92 19.62
CA LYS A 287 -7.79 3.38 18.52
C LYS A 287 -8.57 2.15 18.99
N VAL A 288 -9.84 2.05 18.61
CA VAL A 288 -10.72 0.95 19.05
C VAL A 288 -11.64 0.45 17.94
N ASP A 289 -11.78 -0.86 17.88
CA ASP A 289 -12.72 -1.57 17.01
C ASP A 289 -14.14 -1.50 17.59
N CYS A 290 -15.09 -0.92 16.85
CA CYS A 290 -16.52 -1.01 17.12
C CYS A 290 -17.11 -2.21 16.38
N TRP A 291 -17.16 -3.34 17.07
CA TRP A 291 -17.61 -4.63 16.53
C TRP A 291 -19.09 -4.67 16.19
N TRP A 292 -19.40 -4.89 14.91
CA TRP A 292 -20.77 -5.09 14.44
C TRP A 292 -21.46 -6.28 15.15
N GLY A 293 -20.74 -7.39 15.29
CA GLY A 293 -21.19 -8.60 15.96
C GLY A 293 -21.54 -8.48 17.44
N ILE A 294 -21.04 -7.43 18.12
CA ILE A 294 -21.39 -7.13 19.51
C ILE A 294 -22.57 -6.18 19.57
N VAL A 295 -22.49 -5.09 18.81
CA VAL A 295 -23.44 -3.97 18.92
C VAL A 295 -24.82 -4.34 18.35
N GLU A 296 -24.87 -5.02 17.21
CA GLU A 296 -26.12 -5.47 16.56
C GLU A 296 -26.23 -7.01 16.60
N GLY A 297 -25.68 -7.63 17.65
CA GLY A 297 -25.43 -9.09 17.68
C GLY A 297 -26.68 -9.98 17.64
N HIS A 298 -27.80 -9.52 18.20
CA HIS A 298 -29.00 -10.34 18.42
C HIS A 298 -30.00 -10.24 17.27
N SER A 299 -30.49 -9.03 16.97
CA SER A 299 -31.53 -8.80 15.97
C SER A 299 -31.21 -7.58 15.10
N PRO A 300 -31.70 -7.54 13.84
CA PRO A 300 -31.58 -6.36 13.00
C PRO A 300 -32.09 -5.10 13.68
N GLN A 301 -31.31 -4.02 13.64
CA GLN A 301 -31.60 -2.69 14.18
C GLN A 301 -31.75 -2.60 15.71
N GLU A 302 -31.36 -3.64 16.44
CA GLU A 302 -31.25 -3.61 17.90
C GLU A 302 -29.79 -3.34 18.30
N TYR A 303 -29.44 -2.07 18.42
CA TYR A 303 -28.07 -1.62 18.71
C TYR A 303 -27.84 -1.41 20.21
N ASN A 304 -26.78 -2.01 20.75
CA ASN A 304 -26.32 -1.76 22.12
C ASN A 304 -24.95 -1.08 22.12
N TRP A 305 -24.90 0.20 22.49
CA TRP A 305 -23.68 1.00 22.58
C TRP A 305 -23.18 1.21 24.02
N THR A 306 -23.76 0.52 25.01
CA THR A 306 -23.52 0.80 26.43
C THR A 306 -22.04 0.68 26.82
N GLY A 307 -21.38 -0.40 26.42
CA GLY A 307 -19.95 -0.61 26.70
C GLY A 307 -19.06 0.44 26.02
N TYR A 308 -19.33 0.76 24.75
CA TYR A 308 -18.59 1.79 24.02
C TYR A 308 -18.77 3.19 24.61
N ARG A 309 -19.99 3.54 25.05
CA ARG A 309 -20.24 4.82 25.76
C ARG A 309 -19.39 4.91 27.04
N GLN A 310 -19.36 3.85 27.84
CA GLN A 310 -18.53 3.81 29.06
C GLN A 310 -17.03 3.92 28.75
N LEU A 311 -16.56 3.24 27.71
CA LEU A 311 -15.19 3.35 27.22
C LEU A 311 -14.87 4.78 26.80
N PHE A 312 -15.72 5.39 25.98
CA PHE A 312 -15.47 6.72 25.40
C PHE A 312 -15.50 7.79 26.49
N GLN A 313 -16.38 7.65 27.49
CA GLN A 313 -16.36 8.49 28.69
C GLN A 313 -15.02 8.38 29.43
N MET A 314 -14.53 7.15 29.66
CA MET A 314 -13.26 6.94 30.37
C MET A 314 -12.08 7.60 29.63
N VAL A 315 -12.05 7.50 28.31
CA VAL A 315 -11.00 8.11 27.48
C VAL A 315 -11.13 9.64 27.49
N ARG A 316 -12.36 10.18 27.39
CA ARG A 316 -12.67 11.62 27.52
C ARG A 316 -12.19 12.18 28.86
N ASP A 317 -12.47 11.50 29.97
CA ASP A 317 -12.09 11.93 31.32
C ASP A 317 -10.56 12.04 31.52
N LEU A 318 -9.78 11.30 30.73
CA LEU A 318 -8.32 11.35 30.72
C LEU A 318 -7.74 12.34 29.69
N ASN A 319 -8.58 13.10 28.99
CA ASN A 319 -8.18 14.01 27.91
C ASN A 319 -7.37 13.31 26.80
N LEU A 320 -7.78 12.09 26.43
CA LEU A 320 -7.26 11.35 25.28
C LEU A 320 -8.26 11.46 24.12
N LYS A 321 -7.77 11.37 22.89
CA LYS A 321 -8.61 11.28 21.68
C LYS A 321 -8.93 9.82 21.34
N ILE A 322 -9.94 9.63 20.50
CA ILE A 322 -10.38 8.31 20.02
C ILE A 322 -10.32 8.28 18.49
N GLN A 323 -9.79 7.21 17.94
CA GLN A 323 -10.05 6.77 16.56
C GLN A 323 -10.90 5.50 16.63
N VAL A 324 -11.95 5.43 15.81
CA VAL A 324 -12.88 4.29 15.83
C VAL A 324 -12.82 3.56 14.49
N LEU A 325 -12.73 2.23 14.50
CA LEU A 325 -12.95 1.40 13.32
C LEU A 325 -14.36 0.81 13.35
N MET A 326 -15.19 1.13 12.35
CA MET A 326 -16.49 0.50 12.12
C MET A 326 -16.26 -0.94 11.61
N SER A 327 -16.27 -1.91 12.53
CA SER A 327 -15.76 -3.25 12.28
C SER A 327 -16.87 -4.18 11.79
N PHE A 328 -17.15 -4.10 10.49
CA PHE A 328 -18.12 -4.95 9.78
C PHE A 328 -17.58 -6.36 9.41
N HIS A 329 -16.64 -6.86 10.21
CA HIS A 329 -15.95 -8.12 9.99
C HIS A 329 -15.84 -8.94 11.29
N GLU A 330 -15.57 -10.25 11.16
CA GLU A 330 -15.22 -11.14 12.26
C GLU A 330 -13.84 -10.80 12.82
N CYS A 331 -13.73 -10.71 14.14
CA CYS A 331 -12.44 -10.83 14.83
C CYS A 331 -12.18 -12.31 15.10
N GLY A 332 -11.05 -12.84 14.65
CA GLY A 332 -10.69 -14.23 14.84
C GLY A 332 -10.25 -14.90 13.54
N GLY A 333 -9.09 -15.54 13.58
CA GLY A 333 -8.56 -16.33 12.46
C GLY A 333 -7.54 -15.61 11.58
N ASN A 334 -7.29 -14.33 11.82
CA ASN A 334 -6.19 -13.59 11.23
C ASN A 334 -4.99 -13.51 12.19
N VAL A 335 -3.83 -13.08 11.67
CA VAL A 335 -2.62 -12.90 12.47
C VAL A 335 -2.86 -11.80 13.49
N GLY A 336 -2.68 -12.11 14.78
CA GLY A 336 -2.81 -11.16 15.89
C GLY A 336 -4.17 -11.16 16.58
N ASP A 337 -5.15 -11.93 16.09
CA ASP A 337 -6.44 -12.07 16.76
C ASP A 337 -6.34 -13.00 17.97
N ASP A 338 -6.58 -12.48 19.17
CA ASP A 338 -6.58 -13.21 20.44
C ASP A 338 -7.99 -13.48 20.99
N VAL A 339 -9.02 -12.98 20.31
CA VAL A 339 -10.44 -13.16 20.64
C VAL A 339 -11.25 -13.55 19.41
N CYS A 340 -12.41 -14.18 19.66
CA CYS A 340 -13.36 -14.56 18.62
C CYS A 340 -14.65 -13.73 18.77
N ILE A 341 -14.88 -12.82 17.82
CA ILE A 341 -16.06 -11.96 17.73
C ILE A 341 -16.65 -12.16 16.33
N PRO A 342 -17.66 -13.02 16.17
CA PRO A 342 -18.25 -13.30 14.86
C PRO A 342 -19.09 -12.13 14.34
N LEU A 343 -19.51 -12.20 13.08
CA LEU A 343 -20.63 -11.38 12.59
C LEU A 343 -21.91 -11.62 13.41
N PRO A 344 -22.90 -10.71 13.39
CA PRO A 344 -24.14 -10.88 14.14
C PRO A 344 -24.82 -12.24 13.93
N HIS A 345 -25.45 -12.76 14.98
CA HIS A 345 -26.05 -14.09 14.94
C HIS A 345 -27.09 -14.23 13.82
N TRP A 346 -27.92 -13.21 13.64
CA TRP A 346 -28.95 -13.18 12.60
C TRP A 346 -28.36 -13.17 11.17
N VAL A 347 -27.14 -12.66 10.97
CA VAL A 347 -26.41 -12.75 9.69
C VAL A 347 -25.91 -14.17 9.47
N ALA A 348 -25.34 -14.78 10.52
CA ALA A 348 -24.88 -16.17 10.46
C ALA A 348 -26.03 -17.15 10.16
N GLU A 349 -27.25 -16.91 10.65
CA GLU A 349 -28.45 -17.67 10.27
C GLU A 349 -28.76 -17.58 8.77
N ILE A 350 -28.65 -16.38 8.19
CA ILE A 350 -28.85 -16.18 6.76
C ILE A 350 -27.76 -16.91 5.98
N GLY A 351 -26.50 -16.82 6.42
CA GLY A 351 -25.38 -17.51 5.79
C GLY A 351 -25.52 -19.04 5.76
N ARG A 352 -26.25 -19.63 6.72
CA ARG A 352 -26.55 -21.07 6.71
C ARG A 352 -27.56 -21.47 5.63
N THR A 353 -28.52 -20.59 5.31
CA THR A 353 -29.54 -20.85 4.28
C THR A 353 -29.13 -20.33 2.90
N ASN A 354 -28.29 -19.30 2.86
CA ASN A 354 -27.76 -18.67 1.67
C ASN A 354 -26.25 -18.40 1.84
N PRO A 355 -25.38 -19.40 1.59
CA PRO A 355 -23.94 -19.26 1.77
C PRO A 355 -23.29 -18.26 0.80
N ASP A 356 -23.98 -17.88 -0.28
CA ASP A 356 -23.48 -16.89 -1.25
C ASP A 356 -23.48 -15.44 -0.71
N ILE A 357 -23.91 -15.20 0.53
CA ILE A 357 -23.67 -13.89 1.18
C ILE A 357 -22.20 -13.67 1.52
N TYR A 358 -21.38 -14.72 1.46
CA TYR A 358 -19.96 -14.71 1.80
C TYR A 358 -19.10 -14.81 0.55
N PHE A 359 -17.90 -14.22 0.62
CA PHE A 359 -16.89 -14.40 -0.41
C PHE A 359 -16.57 -15.88 -0.60
N THR A 360 -16.35 -16.27 -1.86
CA THR A 360 -16.23 -17.67 -2.24
C THR A 360 -15.09 -17.86 -3.22
N ASP A 361 -14.24 -18.84 -2.95
CA ASP A 361 -13.14 -19.20 -3.84
C ASP A 361 -13.55 -20.20 -4.92
N ARG A 362 -12.60 -20.55 -5.79
CA ARG A 362 -12.86 -21.45 -6.93
C ARG A 362 -13.30 -22.85 -6.51
N GLU A 363 -12.87 -23.33 -5.35
CA GLU A 363 -13.26 -24.63 -4.80
C GLU A 363 -14.63 -24.59 -4.09
N GLY A 364 -15.25 -23.42 -4.00
CA GLY A 364 -16.56 -23.23 -3.37
C GLY A 364 -16.50 -23.05 -1.85
N ARG A 365 -15.31 -22.87 -1.27
CA ARG A 365 -15.13 -22.58 0.16
C ARG A 365 -15.60 -21.15 0.44
N ARG A 366 -16.32 -20.97 1.55
CA ARG A 366 -16.98 -19.71 1.93
C ARG A 366 -16.19 -19.06 3.06
N ASN A 367 -15.89 -17.77 2.95
CA ASN A 367 -15.25 -17.01 4.02
C ASN A 367 -16.29 -16.18 4.79
N PRO A 368 -16.66 -16.58 6.03
CA PRO A 368 -17.68 -15.88 6.82
C PRO A 368 -17.17 -14.61 7.52
N GLU A 369 -15.92 -14.20 7.29
CA GLU A 369 -15.31 -13.05 7.98
C GLU A 369 -16.02 -11.74 7.66
N CYS A 370 -16.55 -11.56 6.44
CA CYS A 370 -17.34 -10.39 6.06
C CYS A 370 -18.32 -10.76 4.95
N LEU A 371 -19.25 -9.85 4.64
CA LEU A 371 -20.21 -10.03 3.54
C LEU A 371 -19.53 -9.84 2.18
N SER A 372 -19.91 -10.63 1.19
CA SER A 372 -19.50 -10.42 -0.21
C SER A 372 -20.11 -9.12 -0.73
N TRP A 373 -19.31 -8.31 -1.41
CA TRP A 373 -19.78 -7.08 -2.07
C TRP A 373 -20.82 -7.35 -3.17
N GLY A 374 -20.93 -8.61 -3.63
CA GLY A 374 -22.00 -9.02 -4.54
C GLY A 374 -23.41 -8.78 -3.99
N ILE A 375 -23.56 -8.67 -2.66
CA ILE A 375 -24.87 -8.47 -2.02
C ILE A 375 -25.11 -7.03 -1.54
N ASP A 376 -24.23 -6.09 -1.89
CA ASP A 376 -24.33 -4.68 -1.50
C ASP A 376 -25.71 -4.08 -1.79
N LYS A 377 -26.33 -4.49 -2.90
CA LYS A 377 -27.64 -3.99 -3.35
C LYS A 377 -28.76 -5.05 -3.30
N GLU A 378 -28.50 -6.21 -2.71
CA GLU A 378 -29.45 -7.34 -2.68
C GLU A 378 -30.22 -7.36 -1.35
N ARG A 379 -31.56 -7.31 -1.39
CA ARG A 379 -32.43 -7.26 -0.19
C ARG A 379 -32.62 -8.62 0.49
N ILE A 380 -31.52 -9.22 0.92
CA ILE A 380 -31.49 -10.59 1.49
C ILE A 380 -31.16 -10.61 2.99
N LEU A 381 -30.84 -9.46 3.59
CA LEU A 381 -30.50 -9.30 5.00
C LEU A 381 -31.76 -8.91 5.81
N ARG A 382 -32.74 -9.83 5.89
CA ARG A 382 -34.07 -9.60 6.50
C ARG A 382 -34.79 -8.36 5.92
N GLY A 383 -34.75 -8.21 4.59
CA GLY A 383 -35.39 -7.11 3.86
C GLY A 383 -34.50 -5.89 3.61
N ARG A 384 -33.30 -5.85 4.21
CA ARG A 384 -32.26 -4.84 3.95
C ARG A 384 -31.20 -5.33 2.98
N THR A 385 -30.53 -4.39 2.33
CA THR A 385 -29.27 -4.59 1.58
C THR A 385 -28.06 -4.46 2.52
N ALA A 386 -26.86 -4.90 2.10
CA ALA A 386 -25.67 -4.70 2.93
C ALA A 386 -25.33 -3.21 3.11
N LEU A 387 -25.51 -2.39 2.08
CA LEU A 387 -25.34 -0.93 2.17
C LEU A 387 -26.27 -0.29 3.21
N GLU A 388 -27.53 -0.71 3.28
CA GLU A 388 -28.48 -0.22 4.29
C GLU A 388 -28.06 -0.66 5.71
N VAL A 389 -27.58 -1.89 5.88
CA VAL A 389 -27.06 -2.37 7.16
C VAL A 389 -25.90 -1.51 7.63
N TYR A 390 -24.91 -1.26 6.77
CA TYR A 390 -23.76 -0.40 7.11
C TYR A 390 -24.19 1.03 7.42
N PHE A 391 -25.09 1.61 6.62
CA PHE A 391 -25.62 2.95 6.82
C PHE A 391 -26.36 3.07 8.15
N ASP A 392 -27.27 2.14 8.46
CA ASP A 392 -28.05 2.16 9.71
C ASP A 392 -27.16 2.02 10.94
N TYR A 393 -26.12 1.17 10.86
CA TYR A 393 -25.14 1.00 11.93
C TYR A 393 -24.34 2.29 12.19
N MET A 394 -23.77 2.89 11.13
CA MET A 394 -23.04 4.16 11.23
C MET A 394 -23.96 5.27 11.75
N ARG A 395 -25.21 5.32 11.30
CA ARG A 395 -26.20 6.30 11.75
C ARG A 395 -26.54 6.11 13.23
N SER A 396 -26.74 4.87 13.68
CA SER A 396 -26.96 4.58 15.10
C SER A 396 -25.78 5.04 15.95
N PHE A 397 -24.54 4.74 15.53
CA PHE A 397 -23.33 5.23 16.20
C PHE A 397 -23.31 6.76 16.30
N ARG A 398 -23.56 7.48 15.19
CA ARG A 398 -23.57 8.95 15.16
C ARG A 398 -24.60 9.56 16.10
N ILE A 399 -25.78 8.95 16.22
CA ILE A 399 -26.87 9.43 17.08
C ILE A 399 -26.53 9.16 18.54
N GLU A 400 -26.18 7.92 18.87
CA GLU A 400 -25.97 7.51 20.25
C GLU A 400 -24.71 8.15 20.84
N LEU A 401 -23.64 8.28 20.07
CA LEU A 401 -22.33 8.77 20.53
C LEU A 401 -22.03 10.19 20.04
N ALA A 402 -23.07 10.95 19.69
CA ALA A 402 -23.01 12.32 19.17
C ALA A 402 -22.12 13.25 20.02
N GLU A 403 -22.25 13.19 21.34
CA GLU A 403 -21.50 14.02 22.29
C GLU A 403 -19.97 13.91 22.07
N PHE A 404 -19.47 12.70 21.79
CA PHE A 404 -18.03 12.48 21.63
C PHE A 404 -17.50 12.95 20.26
N LEU A 405 -18.37 13.03 19.25
CA LEU A 405 -18.05 13.61 17.94
C LEU A 405 -18.06 15.14 18.02
N GLU A 406 -19.07 15.71 18.68
CA GLU A 406 -19.28 17.16 18.81
C GLU A 406 -18.24 17.81 19.72
N ASP A 407 -17.84 17.13 20.80
CA ASP A 407 -16.71 17.52 21.67
C ASP A 407 -15.33 17.32 20.99
N GLY A 408 -15.31 16.72 19.81
CA GLY A 408 -14.08 16.36 19.08
C GLY A 408 -13.21 15.32 19.81
N VAL A 409 -13.78 14.53 20.72
CA VAL A 409 -13.09 13.40 21.37
C VAL A 409 -12.77 12.33 20.33
N ILE A 410 -13.75 12.02 19.48
CA ILE A 410 -13.56 11.15 18.32
C ILE A 410 -12.93 11.98 17.20
N SER A 411 -11.66 11.71 16.95
CA SER A 411 -10.83 12.42 15.96
C SER A 411 -10.94 11.84 14.55
N MET A 412 -11.26 10.55 14.43
CA MET A 412 -11.39 9.85 13.14
C MET A 412 -12.32 8.65 13.25
N VAL A 413 -13.11 8.43 12.19
CA VAL A 413 -13.94 7.25 12.01
C VAL A 413 -13.45 6.48 10.78
N GLU A 414 -12.68 5.42 11.00
CA GLU A 414 -12.27 4.49 9.95
C GLU A 414 -13.42 3.53 9.61
N ILE A 415 -13.68 3.37 8.33
CA ILE A 415 -14.79 2.56 7.82
C ILE A 415 -14.23 1.21 7.38
N GLY A 416 -14.70 0.12 8.00
CA GLY A 416 -14.31 -1.23 7.60
C GLY A 416 -14.93 -1.57 6.24
N LEU A 417 -14.08 -1.94 5.27
CA LEU A 417 -14.50 -2.20 3.88
C LEU A 417 -14.31 -3.66 3.44
N GLY A 418 -14.04 -4.56 4.38
CA GLY A 418 -13.76 -5.96 4.08
C GLY A 418 -13.13 -6.73 5.25
N PRO A 419 -12.43 -7.84 4.98
CA PRO A 419 -11.76 -8.65 5.99
C PRO A 419 -10.70 -7.83 6.74
N CYS A 420 -10.52 -8.05 8.04
CA CYS A 420 -9.72 -7.18 8.94
C CYS A 420 -10.10 -5.68 8.93
N GLY A 421 -11.27 -5.31 8.39
CA GLY A 421 -11.66 -3.92 8.13
C GLY A 421 -10.94 -3.29 6.93
N GLU A 422 -10.15 -4.06 6.19
CA GLU A 422 -9.34 -3.61 5.07
C GLU A 422 -10.12 -3.64 3.75
N LEU A 423 -9.83 -2.69 2.86
CA LEU A 423 -10.33 -2.71 1.50
C LEU A 423 -9.53 -3.72 0.65
N ARG A 424 -9.92 -4.99 0.74
CA ARG A 424 -9.39 -6.09 -0.09
C ARG A 424 -10.35 -7.27 -0.12
N TYR A 425 -10.11 -8.19 -1.05
CA TYR A 425 -10.71 -9.52 -0.97
C TYR A 425 -10.02 -10.38 0.11
N PRO A 426 -10.71 -11.40 0.67
CA PRO A 426 -10.09 -12.37 1.57
C PRO A 426 -9.27 -13.42 0.80
N SER A 427 -8.28 -12.98 0.03
CA SER A 427 -7.50 -13.83 -0.90
C SER A 427 -6.46 -14.71 -0.21
N CYS A 428 -6.09 -14.40 1.04
CA CYS A 428 -5.05 -15.09 1.81
C CYS A 428 -5.56 -15.64 3.17
N PRO A 429 -6.66 -16.40 3.22
CA PRO A 429 -7.27 -16.85 4.47
C PRO A 429 -6.47 -17.99 5.11
N ILE A 430 -5.88 -17.76 6.28
CA ILE A 430 -5.13 -18.77 7.05
C ILE A 430 -6.01 -19.98 7.37
N LYS A 431 -7.30 -19.73 7.67
CA LYS A 431 -8.35 -20.74 7.91
C LYS A 431 -8.55 -21.72 6.74
N HIS A 432 -8.26 -21.32 5.49
CA HIS A 432 -8.35 -22.21 4.32
C HIS A 432 -6.98 -22.74 3.87
N GLY A 433 -5.95 -22.63 4.71
CA GLY A 433 -4.64 -23.23 4.47
C GLY A 433 -3.66 -22.36 3.68
N TRP A 434 -3.98 -21.07 3.45
CA TRP A 434 -2.99 -20.13 2.90
C TRP A 434 -1.79 -19.99 3.85
N ARG A 435 -0.59 -19.93 3.29
CA ARG A 435 0.67 -19.73 3.98
C ARG A 435 1.49 -18.71 3.20
N TYR A 436 2.13 -17.79 3.90
CA TYR A 436 3.07 -16.87 3.30
C TYR A 436 4.23 -17.64 2.63
N PRO A 437 4.69 -17.26 1.42
CA PRO A 437 4.21 -16.15 0.59
C PRO A 437 3.28 -16.60 -0.55
N GLY A 438 2.27 -17.45 -0.35
CA GLY A 438 1.40 -17.93 -1.43
C GLY A 438 0.68 -16.81 -2.21
N VAL A 439 0.45 -17.00 -3.52
CA VAL A 439 -0.23 -16.00 -4.38
C VAL A 439 -1.67 -15.67 -3.98
N GLY A 440 -2.31 -16.48 -3.13
CA GLY A 440 -3.71 -16.33 -2.79
C GLY A 440 -4.66 -16.88 -3.88
N GLU A 441 -5.96 -16.71 -3.71
CA GLU A 441 -6.96 -17.06 -4.73
C GLU A 441 -7.99 -15.93 -4.91
N PHE A 442 -8.52 -15.79 -6.13
CA PHE A 442 -9.65 -14.90 -6.40
C PHE A 442 -10.90 -15.35 -5.65
N GLN A 443 -11.64 -14.39 -5.09
CA GLN A 443 -12.76 -14.63 -4.16
C GLN A 443 -14.15 -14.27 -4.74
N CYS A 444 -14.30 -14.38 -6.06
CA CYS A 444 -15.48 -13.91 -6.80
C CYS A 444 -16.51 -14.98 -7.18
N TYR A 445 -16.44 -16.17 -6.60
CA TYR A 445 -17.21 -17.34 -7.07
C TYR A 445 -18.57 -17.50 -6.38
N ASP A 446 -19.00 -16.53 -5.56
CA ASP A 446 -20.38 -16.49 -5.07
C ASP A 446 -21.33 -16.16 -6.24
N LYS A 447 -22.60 -16.56 -6.12
CA LYS A 447 -23.55 -16.39 -7.23
C LYS A 447 -23.78 -14.93 -7.63
N TYR A 448 -23.60 -13.98 -6.72
CA TYR A 448 -23.89 -12.56 -6.98
C TYR A 448 -22.75 -11.90 -7.74
N LEU A 449 -21.50 -12.10 -7.31
CA LEU A 449 -20.31 -11.68 -8.06
C LEU A 449 -20.22 -12.40 -9.40
N SER A 450 -20.57 -13.69 -9.47
CA SER A 450 -20.64 -14.42 -10.74
C SER A 450 -21.67 -13.82 -11.71
N LYS A 451 -22.82 -13.36 -11.21
CA LYS A 451 -23.83 -12.65 -12.00
C LYS A 451 -23.32 -11.29 -12.47
N SER A 452 -22.62 -10.55 -11.61
CA SER A 452 -21.96 -9.28 -11.97
C SER A 452 -20.93 -9.48 -13.09
N LEU A 453 -20.04 -10.47 -12.95
CA LEU A 453 -19.05 -10.81 -13.98
C LEU A 453 -19.71 -11.19 -15.31
N ARG A 454 -20.81 -11.94 -15.28
CA ARG A 454 -21.57 -12.28 -16.47
C ARG A 454 -22.12 -11.04 -17.17
N LYS A 455 -22.74 -10.11 -16.43
CA LYS A 455 -23.25 -8.83 -16.98
C LYS A 455 -22.11 -8.03 -17.63
N ALA A 456 -20.93 -7.98 -16.99
CA ALA A 456 -19.76 -7.29 -17.53
C ALA A 456 -19.18 -7.96 -18.80
N ALA A 457 -19.23 -9.29 -18.88
CA ALA A 457 -18.80 -10.02 -20.06
C ALA A 457 -19.78 -9.86 -21.24
N GLU A 458 -21.09 -9.83 -20.94
CA GLU A 458 -22.16 -9.55 -21.89
C GLU A 458 -22.03 -8.15 -22.49
N SER A 459 -21.77 -7.13 -21.68
CA SER A 459 -21.63 -5.74 -22.17
C SER A 459 -20.42 -5.55 -23.09
N ARG A 460 -19.38 -6.37 -22.97
CA ARG A 460 -18.24 -6.38 -23.91
C ARG A 460 -18.43 -7.29 -25.12
N GLY A 461 -19.57 -7.98 -25.25
CA GLY A 461 -19.83 -8.91 -26.34
C GLY A 461 -19.02 -10.22 -26.27
N HIS A 462 -18.44 -10.54 -25.13
CA HIS A 462 -17.58 -11.72 -24.93
C HIS A 462 -18.12 -12.61 -23.81
N LEU A 463 -19.29 -13.21 -24.02
CA LEU A 463 -19.95 -14.12 -23.07
C LEU A 463 -19.05 -15.26 -22.55
N PHE A 464 -18.08 -15.72 -23.36
CA PHE A 464 -17.12 -16.73 -22.94
C PHE A 464 -16.09 -16.22 -21.91
N TRP A 465 -16.07 -14.92 -21.59
CA TRP A 465 -15.31 -14.33 -20.48
C TRP A 465 -16.11 -14.29 -19.16
N ALA A 466 -17.36 -14.74 -19.13
CA ALA A 466 -18.23 -14.75 -17.95
C ALA A 466 -17.85 -15.81 -16.89
N ARG A 467 -16.55 -15.99 -16.61
CA ARG A 467 -16.01 -16.88 -15.59
C ARG A 467 -14.72 -16.33 -15.00
N GLY A 468 -14.44 -16.64 -13.74
CA GLY A 468 -13.12 -16.41 -13.16
C GLY A 468 -12.05 -17.33 -13.80
N PRO A 469 -10.77 -16.97 -13.71
CA PRO A 469 -9.69 -17.73 -14.33
C PRO A 469 -9.56 -19.13 -13.69
N ASP A 470 -9.09 -20.10 -14.46
CA ASP A 470 -9.03 -21.52 -14.07
C ASP A 470 -7.60 -22.08 -13.95
N ASN A 471 -6.59 -21.31 -14.36
CA ASN A 471 -5.17 -21.65 -14.37
C ASN A 471 -4.34 -20.83 -13.37
N THR A 472 -4.96 -20.40 -12.26
CA THR A 472 -4.35 -19.57 -11.20
C THR A 472 -3.59 -20.34 -10.13
N GLY A 473 -3.59 -21.67 -10.19
CA GLY A 473 -3.07 -22.51 -9.12
C GLY A 473 -3.98 -22.51 -7.87
N SER A 474 -3.38 -22.75 -6.72
CA SER A 474 -3.99 -22.72 -5.38
C SER A 474 -3.44 -21.57 -4.53
N TYR A 475 -4.02 -21.34 -3.35
CA TYR A 475 -3.58 -20.34 -2.36
C TYR A 475 -2.06 -20.26 -2.18
N ASN A 476 -1.36 -21.41 -2.18
CA ASN A 476 0.06 -21.54 -1.87
C ASN A 476 0.96 -21.67 -3.11
N SER A 477 0.40 -21.46 -4.32
CA SER A 477 1.18 -21.50 -5.55
C SER A 477 2.15 -20.32 -5.62
N GLN A 478 3.22 -20.48 -6.42
CA GLN A 478 4.10 -19.39 -6.81
C GLN A 478 3.68 -18.87 -8.20
N PRO A 479 3.88 -17.58 -8.53
CA PRO A 479 3.40 -17.02 -9.79
C PRO A 479 3.82 -17.80 -11.03
N GLN A 480 5.11 -18.17 -11.10
CA GLN A 480 5.69 -18.90 -12.24
C GLN A 480 5.20 -20.34 -12.38
N GLY A 481 4.59 -20.91 -11.32
CA GLY A 481 3.97 -22.23 -11.36
C GLY A 481 2.53 -22.23 -11.88
N THR A 482 1.99 -21.07 -12.27
CA THR A 482 0.61 -20.91 -12.71
C THR A 482 0.55 -20.47 -14.17
N GLY A 483 -0.49 -20.85 -14.91
CA GLY A 483 -0.69 -20.36 -16.28
C GLY A 483 -1.15 -18.91 -16.32
N PHE A 484 -1.83 -18.45 -15.28
CA PHE A 484 -2.36 -17.10 -15.22
C PHE A 484 -1.30 -16.06 -14.85
N PHE A 485 -0.46 -16.30 -13.83
CA PHE A 485 0.44 -15.30 -13.25
C PHE A 485 1.90 -15.41 -13.67
N CYS A 486 2.29 -16.44 -14.44
CA CYS A 486 3.66 -16.56 -14.93
C CYS A 486 4.04 -15.40 -15.87
N ASP A 487 5.33 -15.22 -16.14
CA ASP A 487 5.79 -14.18 -17.06
C ASP A 487 5.20 -14.41 -18.46
N GLY A 488 4.39 -13.47 -18.94
CA GLY A 488 3.64 -13.62 -20.21
C GLY A 488 2.39 -14.49 -20.13
N GLY A 489 1.94 -14.83 -18.92
CA GLY A 489 0.70 -15.57 -18.66
C GLY A 489 -0.57 -14.77 -18.96
N ASP A 490 -1.72 -15.41 -18.74
CA ASP A 490 -3.03 -14.90 -19.17
C ASP A 490 -3.44 -13.57 -18.53
N TYR A 491 -2.85 -13.18 -17.39
CA TYR A 491 -3.12 -11.91 -16.72
C TYR A 491 -2.90 -10.68 -17.62
N ASP A 492 -1.94 -10.76 -18.55
CA ASP A 492 -1.65 -9.72 -19.56
C ASP A 492 -2.28 -10.03 -20.93
N GLY A 493 -3.17 -11.02 -21.00
CA GLY A 493 -4.01 -11.29 -22.17
C GLY A 493 -5.26 -10.41 -22.20
N LEU A 494 -6.02 -10.46 -23.31
CA LEU A 494 -7.30 -9.75 -23.44
C LEU A 494 -8.29 -10.14 -22.32
N TYR A 495 -8.38 -11.44 -22.03
CA TYR A 495 -9.22 -11.97 -20.96
C TYR A 495 -8.74 -11.54 -19.58
N GLY A 496 -7.43 -11.67 -19.29
CA GLY A 496 -6.87 -11.27 -17.99
C GLY A 496 -7.07 -9.80 -17.69
N ARG A 497 -6.79 -8.91 -18.66
CA ARG A 497 -7.06 -7.47 -18.51
C ARG A 497 -8.54 -7.16 -18.26
N PHE A 498 -9.44 -7.85 -18.96
CA PHE A 498 -10.88 -7.72 -18.72
C PHE A 498 -11.24 -8.15 -17.29
N PHE A 499 -10.85 -9.35 -16.89
CA PHE A 499 -11.19 -9.92 -15.60
C PHE A 499 -10.62 -9.10 -14.45
N LEU A 500 -9.34 -8.71 -14.52
CA LEU A 500 -8.67 -7.92 -13.49
C LEU A 500 -9.23 -6.50 -13.39
N LYS A 501 -9.58 -5.88 -14.52
CA LYS A 501 -10.28 -4.59 -14.52
C LYS A 501 -11.65 -4.70 -13.84
N TRP A 502 -12.44 -5.73 -14.16
CA TRP A 502 -13.72 -5.98 -13.47
C TRP A 502 -13.52 -6.22 -11.97
N TYR A 503 -12.62 -7.12 -11.59
CA TYR A 503 -12.40 -7.53 -10.21
C TYR A 503 -11.95 -6.37 -9.33
N SER A 504 -11.00 -5.56 -9.81
CA SER A 504 -10.57 -4.35 -9.10
C SER A 504 -11.61 -3.23 -9.10
N GLN A 505 -12.44 -3.11 -10.15
CA GLN A 505 -13.51 -2.12 -10.18
C GLN A 505 -14.60 -2.42 -9.15
N VAL A 506 -14.96 -3.70 -8.93
CA VAL A 506 -15.93 -4.07 -7.89
C VAL A 506 -15.45 -3.63 -6.50
N LEU A 507 -14.16 -3.77 -6.21
CA LEU A 507 -13.52 -3.26 -4.98
C LEU A 507 -13.65 -1.74 -4.86
N ILE A 508 -13.35 -1.01 -5.93
CA ILE A 508 -13.42 0.46 -5.96
C ILE A 508 -14.86 0.96 -5.80
N ASP A 509 -15.82 0.31 -6.48
CA ASP A 509 -17.24 0.65 -6.42
C ASP A 509 -17.82 0.42 -5.02
N HIS A 510 -17.41 -0.66 -4.35
CA HIS A 510 -17.78 -0.93 -2.96
C HIS A 510 -17.31 0.20 -2.03
N ALA A 511 -16.03 0.57 -2.14
CA ALA A 511 -15.47 1.69 -1.37
C ALA A 511 -16.19 3.01 -1.66
N ASP A 512 -16.45 3.31 -2.93
CA ASP A 512 -17.15 4.55 -3.33
C ASP A 512 -18.54 4.65 -2.70
N GLN A 513 -19.30 3.55 -2.73
CA GLN A 513 -20.67 3.50 -2.21
C GLN A 513 -20.70 3.64 -0.68
N ILE A 514 -19.87 2.89 0.05
CA ILE A 514 -19.85 2.95 1.51
C ILE A 514 -19.29 4.29 2.01
N LEU A 515 -18.21 4.81 1.41
CA LEU A 515 -17.66 6.09 1.83
C LEU A 515 -18.60 7.26 1.52
N CYS A 516 -19.40 7.17 0.45
CA CYS A 516 -20.49 8.11 0.21
C CYS A 516 -21.51 8.11 1.36
N LEU A 517 -21.93 6.92 1.80
CA LEU A 517 -22.85 6.75 2.93
C LEU A 517 -22.23 7.24 4.25
N ALA A 518 -20.96 6.94 4.50
CA ALA A 518 -20.22 7.40 5.67
C ALA A 518 -20.13 8.93 5.70
N LYS A 519 -19.85 9.57 4.57
CA LYS A 519 -19.82 11.03 4.43
C LYS A 519 -21.18 11.65 4.76
N LEU A 520 -22.28 11.04 4.35
CA LEU A 520 -23.63 11.51 4.71
C LEU A 520 -23.92 11.42 6.22
N VAL A 521 -23.37 10.41 6.90
CA VAL A 521 -23.57 10.22 8.35
C VAL A 521 -22.65 11.11 9.19
N PHE A 522 -21.39 11.26 8.76
CA PHE A 522 -20.35 11.90 9.55
C PHE A 522 -20.04 13.35 9.14
N ASP A 523 -20.53 13.81 7.99
CA ASP A 523 -20.48 15.17 7.41
C ASP A 523 -19.17 15.95 7.66
N SER A 524 -18.98 16.48 8.87
CA SER A 524 -17.81 17.26 9.29
C SER A 524 -16.67 16.46 9.96
N SER A 525 -16.90 15.19 10.33
CA SER A 525 -15.89 14.36 10.99
C SER A 525 -14.96 13.70 9.99
N CYS A 526 -13.69 13.51 10.38
CA CYS A 526 -12.72 12.83 9.54
C CYS A 526 -13.09 11.35 9.39
N ILE A 527 -13.31 10.90 8.15
CA ILE A 527 -13.47 9.48 7.82
C ILE A 527 -12.17 8.91 7.25
N ALA A 528 -11.95 7.61 7.39
CA ALA A 528 -10.78 6.93 6.83
C ALA A 528 -11.13 5.56 6.24
N ALA A 529 -10.25 5.05 5.39
CA ALA A 529 -10.32 3.70 4.83
C ALA A 529 -8.97 3.03 4.95
N LYS A 530 -8.97 1.73 5.26
CA LYS A 530 -7.76 0.97 5.55
C LYS A 530 -7.30 0.16 4.33
N LEU A 531 -6.03 0.28 3.95
CA LEU A 531 -5.37 -0.56 2.93
C LEU A 531 -4.28 -1.44 3.59
N PRO A 532 -4.20 -2.72 3.22
CA PRO A 532 -3.16 -3.64 3.65
C PRO A 532 -1.86 -3.48 2.84
N ASP A 533 -0.75 -3.92 3.41
CA ASP A 533 0.49 -4.16 2.66
C ASP A 533 0.50 -5.58 2.09
N VAL A 534 0.47 -5.68 0.76
CA VAL A 534 0.58 -6.95 0.01
C VAL A 534 1.90 -6.94 -0.76
N HIS A 535 3.01 -7.07 -0.03
CA HIS A 535 4.33 -6.87 -0.60
C HIS A 535 4.92 -8.09 -1.30
N TRP A 536 4.45 -9.31 -1.01
CA TRP A 536 5.02 -10.52 -1.60
C TRP A 536 4.64 -10.63 -3.08
N TRP A 537 5.54 -11.20 -3.88
CA TRP A 537 5.49 -11.21 -5.36
C TRP A 537 5.53 -9.85 -6.06
N TYR A 538 5.73 -8.74 -5.35
CA TYR A 538 5.83 -7.41 -5.97
C TYR A 538 6.97 -7.29 -7.00
N ARG A 539 8.05 -8.07 -6.87
CA ARG A 539 9.13 -8.10 -7.88
C ARG A 539 8.81 -8.94 -9.14
N THR A 540 7.67 -9.63 -9.17
CA THR A 540 7.24 -10.39 -10.36
C THR A 540 6.48 -9.49 -11.32
N ALA A 541 6.44 -9.79 -12.62
CA ALA A 541 5.72 -8.94 -13.56
C ALA A 541 4.21 -8.86 -13.29
N SER A 542 3.63 -9.95 -12.78
CA SER A 542 2.20 -10.09 -12.51
C SER A 542 1.74 -9.50 -11.19
N HIS A 543 2.61 -9.36 -10.18
CA HIS A 543 2.22 -8.91 -8.83
C HIS A 543 1.08 -9.78 -8.26
N ALA A 544 1.19 -11.10 -8.42
CA ALA A 544 0.06 -12.03 -8.28
C ALA A 544 -0.76 -11.90 -6.97
N ALA A 545 -0.11 -11.66 -5.83
CA ALA A 545 -0.82 -11.48 -4.56
C ALA A 545 -1.65 -10.19 -4.50
N GLU A 546 -1.14 -9.10 -5.07
CA GLU A 546 -1.90 -7.85 -5.21
C GLU A 546 -3.12 -8.08 -6.11
N LEU A 547 -2.95 -8.80 -7.23
CA LEU A 547 -4.06 -9.12 -8.13
C LEU A 547 -5.16 -9.92 -7.43
N THR A 548 -4.82 -10.98 -6.69
CA THR A 548 -5.83 -11.79 -5.97
C THR A 548 -6.47 -11.01 -4.82
N ALA A 549 -5.75 -10.08 -4.18
CA ALA A 549 -6.31 -9.17 -3.17
C ALA A 549 -7.23 -8.09 -3.74
N GLY A 550 -7.23 -7.88 -5.07
CA GLY A 550 -8.07 -6.92 -5.78
C GLY A 550 -7.33 -5.67 -6.27
N PHE A 551 -6.03 -5.53 -5.99
CA PHE A 551 -5.21 -4.43 -6.45
C PHE A 551 -4.66 -4.75 -7.84
N TYR A 552 -5.25 -4.16 -8.89
CA TYR A 552 -4.81 -4.36 -10.27
C TYR A 552 -3.54 -3.54 -10.56
N ASN A 553 -2.43 -3.98 -9.95
CA ASN A 553 -1.13 -3.30 -9.92
C ASN A 553 0.00 -4.12 -10.57
N PRO A 554 -0.13 -4.62 -11.81
CA PRO A 554 0.99 -5.27 -12.49
C PRO A 554 2.12 -4.26 -12.74
N SER A 555 3.33 -4.73 -13.01
CA SER A 555 4.54 -3.88 -13.13
C SER A 555 4.45 -2.71 -14.15
N ASN A 556 3.50 -2.76 -15.09
CA ASN A 556 3.25 -1.73 -16.12
C ASN A 556 2.09 -0.77 -15.81
N ARG A 557 1.39 -0.90 -14.68
CA ARG A 557 0.21 -0.10 -14.31
C ARG A 557 0.20 0.21 -12.81
N ASP A 558 -0.21 1.42 -12.44
CA ASP A 558 -0.45 1.75 -11.03
C ASP A 558 -1.89 1.41 -10.62
N GLY A 559 -2.04 0.40 -9.76
CA GLY A 559 -3.34 -0.04 -9.24
C GLY A 559 -3.89 0.80 -8.08
N TYR A 560 -3.06 1.63 -7.44
CA TYR A 560 -3.44 2.34 -6.22
C TYR A 560 -4.00 3.75 -6.48
N SER A 561 -3.61 4.38 -7.59
CA SER A 561 -4.07 5.73 -7.99
C SER A 561 -5.60 5.87 -8.04
N ALA A 562 -6.31 4.87 -8.57
CA ALA A 562 -7.77 4.86 -8.64
C ALA A 562 -8.41 4.79 -7.25
N ILE A 563 -7.85 3.97 -6.35
CA ILE A 563 -8.30 3.87 -4.96
C ILE A 563 -8.08 5.20 -4.25
N ALA A 564 -6.88 5.78 -4.37
CA ALA A 564 -6.53 7.07 -3.80
C ALA A 564 -7.46 8.21 -4.28
N SER A 565 -7.85 8.20 -5.55
CA SER A 565 -8.80 9.14 -6.14
C SER A 565 -10.21 8.96 -5.57
N THR A 566 -10.67 7.73 -5.35
CA THR A 566 -11.96 7.45 -4.69
C THR A 566 -11.95 7.92 -3.23
N LEU A 567 -10.85 7.71 -2.50
CA LEU A 567 -10.71 8.26 -1.14
C LEU A 567 -10.76 9.79 -1.14
N LYS A 568 -10.05 10.42 -2.09
CA LYS A 568 -10.06 11.88 -2.25
C LYS A 568 -11.47 12.42 -2.52
N LYS A 569 -12.23 11.77 -3.42
CA LYS A 569 -13.61 12.14 -3.76
C LYS A 569 -14.51 12.26 -2.51
N HIS A 570 -14.31 11.38 -1.54
CA HIS A 570 -15.07 11.39 -0.28
C HIS A 570 -14.42 12.18 0.85
N GLY A 571 -13.21 12.70 0.66
CA GLY A 571 -12.44 13.35 1.72
C GLY A 571 -11.94 12.38 2.79
N ALA A 572 -11.83 11.09 2.45
CA ALA A 572 -11.35 10.06 3.36
C ALA A 572 -9.83 10.08 3.48
N THR A 573 -9.32 9.84 4.69
CA THR A 573 -7.90 9.58 4.94
C THR A 573 -7.56 8.14 4.58
N LEU A 574 -6.41 7.92 3.96
CA LEU A 574 -5.88 6.57 3.77
C LEU A 574 -5.16 6.12 5.05
N SER A 575 -5.65 5.07 5.70
CA SER A 575 -4.90 4.35 6.74
C SER A 575 -4.14 3.19 6.09
N PHE A 576 -2.82 3.23 6.11
CA PHE A 576 -1.98 2.18 5.51
C PHE A 576 -1.25 1.36 6.57
N VAL A 577 -1.46 0.05 6.56
CA VAL A 577 -0.78 -0.88 7.48
C VAL A 577 0.59 -1.23 6.92
N SER A 578 1.64 -0.95 7.69
CA SER A 578 3.00 -1.30 7.30
C SER A 578 3.25 -2.78 7.57
N GLY A 579 3.67 -3.53 6.54
CA GLY A 579 4.22 -4.86 6.71
C GLY A 579 5.64 -4.78 7.24
N GLU A 580 5.81 -4.62 8.54
CA GLU A 580 7.15 -4.69 9.13
C GLU A 580 7.64 -6.13 9.08
N VAL A 581 8.65 -6.38 8.25
CA VAL A 581 9.51 -7.57 8.30
C VAL A 581 10.34 -7.45 9.57
N GLN A 582 9.70 -7.73 10.71
CA GLN A 582 10.45 -8.02 11.93
C GLN A 582 11.21 -9.31 11.71
N VAL A 583 12.53 -9.12 11.68
CA VAL A 583 13.62 -9.96 12.20
C VAL A 583 13.15 -11.14 13.08
N LEU A 584 12.44 -12.09 12.48
CA LEU A 584 12.62 -13.49 12.82
C LEU A 584 13.79 -13.97 11.97
N ASN A 585 14.95 -13.95 12.62
CA ASN A 585 16.22 -14.56 12.25
C ASN A 585 16.17 -15.58 11.09
N ARG A 586 16.23 -15.09 9.83
CA ARG A 586 17.01 -15.61 8.70
C ARG A 586 16.74 -14.75 7.44
N PRO A 587 17.74 -13.99 6.94
CA PRO A 587 17.64 -13.32 5.63
C PRO A 587 17.33 -14.28 4.48
N ASP A 588 17.62 -15.56 4.65
CA ASP A 588 17.49 -16.56 3.59
C ASP A 588 16.04 -16.97 3.28
N ASP A 589 15.10 -16.86 4.24
CA ASP A 589 13.71 -17.32 4.05
C ASP A 589 12.85 -16.35 3.21
N PHE A 590 13.20 -15.05 3.17
CA PHE A 590 12.43 -14.06 2.41
C PHE A 590 12.83 -13.96 0.93
N SER A 591 14.01 -14.49 0.56
CA SER A 591 14.49 -14.43 -0.82
C SER A 591 13.52 -15.07 -1.83
N GLY A 592 12.78 -16.10 -1.38
CA GLY A 592 11.78 -16.80 -2.18
C GLY A 592 10.45 -16.06 -2.35
N ALA A 593 10.15 -15.07 -1.51
CA ALA A 593 8.87 -14.33 -1.56
C ALA A 593 8.86 -13.22 -2.63
N LEU A 594 10.04 -12.82 -3.14
CA LEU A 594 10.20 -11.74 -4.13
C LEU A 594 9.43 -10.46 -3.72
N GLY A 595 9.40 -10.17 -2.42
CA GLY A 595 8.61 -9.08 -1.86
C GLY A 595 9.38 -7.79 -1.58
N GLU A 596 8.69 -6.65 -1.66
CA GLU A 596 9.26 -5.30 -1.54
C GLU A 596 8.35 -4.37 -0.71
N PRO A 597 8.28 -4.53 0.62
CA PRO A 597 7.36 -3.76 1.47
C PRO A 597 7.63 -2.25 1.42
N GLU A 598 8.89 -1.83 1.33
CA GLU A 598 9.26 -0.41 1.20
C GLU A 598 8.82 0.18 -0.15
N ALA A 599 8.93 -0.57 -1.24
CA ALA A 599 8.50 -0.11 -2.57
C ALA A 599 6.97 -0.01 -2.66
N VAL A 600 6.24 -0.99 -2.11
CA VAL A 600 4.77 -0.97 -2.03
C VAL A 600 4.31 0.22 -1.20
N ALA A 601 4.88 0.38 0.00
CA ALA A 601 4.66 1.55 0.85
C ALA A 601 4.90 2.85 0.08
N TRP A 602 6.02 2.98 -0.62
CA TRP A 602 6.34 4.18 -1.39
C TRP A 602 5.32 4.44 -2.51
N GLN A 603 4.91 3.41 -3.25
CA GLN A 603 3.91 3.54 -4.32
C GLN A 603 2.56 3.99 -3.77
N VAL A 604 2.05 3.32 -2.72
CA VAL A 604 0.75 3.62 -2.11
C VAL A 604 0.72 5.04 -1.55
N LEU A 605 1.77 5.44 -0.84
CA LEU A 605 1.86 6.78 -0.26
C LEU A 605 1.89 7.89 -1.32
N ASN A 606 2.68 7.70 -2.39
CA ASN A 606 2.71 8.70 -3.47
C ASN A 606 1.39 8.75 -4.22
N ALA A 607 0.74 7.61 -4.48
CA ALA A 607 -0.59 7.61 -5.08
C ALA A 607 -1.61 8.43 -4.24
N ALA A 608 -1.57 8.29 -2.90
CA ALA A 608 -2.41 9.07 -2.00
C ALA A 608 -2.04 10.55 -1.99
N TRP A 609 -0.76 10.88 -1.87
CA TRP A 609 -0.35 12.28 -1.80
C TRP A 609 -0.51 13.03 -3.12
N ASP A 610 -0.31 12.37 -4.26
CA ASP A 610 -0.50 12.96 -5.59
C ASP A 610 -1.98 13.24 -5.88
N SER A 611 -2.90 12.46 -5.28
CA SER A 611 -4.33 12.79 -5.27
C SER A 611 -4.73 13.79 -4.17
N GLY A 612 -3.79 14.20 -3.31
CA GLY A 612 -4.05 15.09 -2.17
C GLY A 612 -4.88 14.44 -1.06
N THR A 613 -4.77 13.13 -0.91
CA THR A 613 -5.39 12.31 0.15
C THR A 613 -4.46 12.26 1.37
N PRO A 614 -4.94 12.62 2.58
CA PRO A 614 -4.15 12.47 3.80
C PRO A 614 -3.82 11.01 4.07
N VAL A 615 -2.71 10.76 4.76
CA VAL A 615 -2.26 9.40 5.07
C VAL A 615 -2.01 9.24 6.57
N ALA A 616 -2.67 8.27 7.18
CA ALA A 616 -2.35 7.70 8.48
C ALA A 616 -1.61 6.35 8.31
N ARG A 617 -0.78 5.98 9.29
CA ARG A 617 -0.05 4.70 9.29
C ARG A 617 -0.35 3.87 10.52
N GLU A 618 -0.23 2.56 10.36
CA GLU A 618 -0.28 1.56 11.42
C GLU A 618 0.90 0.59 11.27
N ASN A 619 1.37 0.01 12.36
CA ASN A 619 2.26 -1.15 12.30
C ASN A 619 1.46 -2.46 12.38
N SER A 620 1.89 -3.49 11.65
CA SER A 620 1.23 -4.80 11.65
C SER A 620 1.50 -5.62 12.92
N LEU A 621 2.71 -5.52 13.48
CA LEU A 621 3.18 -6.34 14.59
C LEU A 621 3.73 -5.47 15.72
N ALA A 622 3.46 -5.88 16.97
CA ALA A 622 4.01 -5.21 18.14
C ALA A 622 5.54 -5.28 18.13
N CYS A 623 6.19 -4.16 18.42
CA CYS A 623 7.63 -4.06 18.62
C CYS A 623 7.88 -3.35 19.94
N HIS A 624 8.72 -3.91 20.81
CA HIS A 624 9.04 -3.29 22.10
C HIS A 624 10.50 -2.89 22.21
N ASP A 625 11.32 -3.20 21.21
CA ASP A 625 12.74 -2.87 21.19
C ASP A 625 13.04 -1.61 20.37
N ARG A 626 14.17 -1.00 20.71
CA ARG A 626 14.68 0.23 20.10
C ARG A 626 14.99 0.08 18.60
N VAL A 627 15.37 -1.11 18.14
CA VAL A 627 15.72 -1.34 16.74
C VAL A 627 14.46 -1.28 15.89
N GLY A 628 13.39 -1.97 16.27
CA GLY A 628 12.14 -1.90 15.52
C GLY A 628 11.48 -0.51 15.61
N TYR A 629 11.51 0.18 16.75
CA TYR A 629 11.03 1.58 16.83
C TYR A 629 11.81 2.52 15.90
N ASN A 630 13.13 2.37 15.79
CA ASN A 630 13.91 3.21 14.88
C ASN A 630 13.58 2.92 13.40
N LYS A 631 13.36 1.66 13.02
CA LYS A 631 12.88 1.31 11.67
C LYS A 631 11.50 1.89 11.38
N MET A 632 10.60 1.82 12.36
CA MET A 632 9.27 2.40 12.28
C MET A 632 9.32 3.93 12.12
N LEU A 633 10.22 4.61 12.82
CA LEU A 633 10.45 6.04 12.64
C LEU A 633 10.94 6.39 11.25
N GLU A 634 11.86 5.60 10.68
CA GLU A 634 12.36 5.80 9.31
C GLU A 634 11.26 5.66 8.26
N SER A 635 10.29 4.75 8.48
CA SER A 635 9.15 4.57 7.57
C SER A 635 8.03 5.62 7.74
N VAL A 636 8.01 6.32 8.88
CA VAL A 636 6.99 7.33 9.22
C VAL A 636 7.46 8.76 8.96
N LYS A 637 8.74 9.06 9.24
CA LYS A 637 9.32 10.41 9.16
C LYS A 637 10.21 10.54 7.92
N PHE A 638 9.59 10.89 6.79
CA PHE A 638 10.28 11.15 5.52
C PHE A 638 11.16 12.41 5.60
N ARG A 639 12.40 12.28 6.10
CA ARG A 639 13.30 13.43 6.37
C ARG A 639 13.70 14.23 5.13
N ASN A 640 13.62 13.63 3.94
CA ASN A 640 14.13 14.21 2.69
C ASN A 640 13.03 14.38 1.63
N ASP A 641 11.75 14.39 2.01
CA ASP A 641 10.68 14.61 1.05
C ASP A 641 10.64 16.10 0.62
N PRO A 642 10.92 16.43 -0.66
CA PRO A 642 10.94 17.81 -1.13
C PRO A 642 9.57 18.50 -1.00
N ASP A 643 8.48 17.73 -1.05
CA ASP A 643 7.11 18.23 -0.94
C ASP A 643 6.68 18.47 0.53
N ARG A 644 7.53 18.15 1.50
CA ARG A 644 7.25 18.25 2.95
C ARG A 644 6.00 17.47 3.37
N LYS A 645 5.71 16.36 2.70
CA LYS A 645 4.62 15.46 3.04
C LYS A 645 4.92 14.81 4.39
N HIS A 646 3.88 14.70 5.22
CA HIS A 646 3.94 14.08 6.54
C HIS A 646 2.64 13.34 6.80
N LEU A 647 2.68 12.38 7.72
CA LEU A 647 1.51 11.61 8.11
C LEU A 647 0.55 12.44 8.97
N SER A 648 -0.74 12.16 8.86
CA SER A 648 -1.79 12.77 9.70
C SER A 648 -1.82 12.17 11.11
N SER A 649 -1.50 10.89 11.25
CA SER A 649 -1.41 10.18 12.53
C SER A 649 -0.70 8.84 12.39
N PHE A 650 -0.19 8.31 13.50
CA PHE A 650 0.36 6.97 13.61
C PHE A 650 -0.38 6.17 14.69
N ALA A 651 -0.84 4.96 14.38
CA ALA A 651 -1.48 4.08 15.35
C ALA A 651 -0.61 2.84 15.64
N TYR A 652 -0.24 2.67 16.91
CA TYR A 652 0.56 1.56 17.40
C TYR A 652 -0.31 0.33 17.72
N SER A 653 -0.05 -0.78 17.03
CA SER A 653 -0.62 -2.11 17.29
C SER A 653 0.32 -2.88 18.24
N ARG A 654 -0.05 -3.21 19.48
CA ARG A 654 -1.29 -2.92 20.23
C ARG A 654 -0.96 -2.72 21.71
N LEU A 655 -1.89 -2.15 22.47
CA LEU A 655 -1.84 -2.16 23.94
C LEU A 655 -1.90 -3.60 24.45
N VAL A 656 -0.75 -4.12 24.86
CA VAL A 656 -0.57 -5.42 25.51
C VAL A 656 0.11 -5.22 26.87
N PRO A 657 -0.07 -6.13 27.84
CA PRO A 657 0.59 -6.01 29.14
C PRO A 657 2.12 -5.82 29.03
N ALA A 658 2.76 -6.47 28.05
CA ALA A 658 4.19 -6.35 27.80
C ALA A 658 4.63 -4.91 27.46
N LEU A 659 3.79 -4.10 26.80
CA LEU A 659 4.08 -2.68 26.52
C LEU A 659 4.21 -1.86 27.81
N MET A 660 3.51 -2.28 28.87
CA MET A 660 3.47 -1.60 30.17
C MET A 660 4.63 -2.01 31.09
N GLU A 661 5.49 -2.93 30.66
CA GLU A 661 6.70 -3.29 31.40
C GLU A 661 7.71 -2.14 31.40
N GLY A 662 8.43 -1.97 32.51
CA GLY A 662 9.21 -0.76 32.78
C GLY A 662 10.24 -0.39 31.69
N HIS A 663 10.93 -1.36 31.09
CA HIS A 663 11.86 -1.09 29.99
C HIS A 663 11.11 -0.71 28.69
N ASN A 664 10.04 -1.45 28.37
CA ASN A 664 9.31 -1.31 27.11
C ASN A 664 8.55 0.02 27.04
N ILE A 665 7.97 0.47 28.16
CA ILE A 665 7.27 1.76 28.22
C ILE A 665 8.23 2.95 28.07
N VAL A 666 9.47 2.83 28.59
CA VAL A 666 10.49 3.87 28.43
C VAL A 666 10.96 3.97 26.98
N GLU A 667 11.19 2.84 26.31
CA GLU A 667 11.51 2.84 24.87
C GLU A 667 10.33 3.34 24.03
N PHE A 668 9.09 2.99 24.41
CA PHE A 668 7.89 3.51 23.75
C PHE A 668 7.73 5.03 23.95
N GLU A 669 7.97 5.57 25.15
CA GLU A 669 7.96 7.01 25.40
C GLU A 669 8.98 7.74 24.51
N ARG A 670 10.20 7.18 24.35
CA ARG A 670 11.22 7.74 23.46
C ARG A 670 10.74 7.75 22.00
N PHE A 671 10.06 6.68 21.57
CA PHE A 671 9.46 6.60 20.24
C PHE A 671 8.36 7.66 20.04
N VAL A 672 7.44 7.82 21.00
CA VAL A 672 6.38 8.85 20.99
C VAL A 672 6.99 10.25 20.87
N LYS A 673 8.00 10.57 21.68
CA LYS A 673 8.71 11.86 21.62
C LYS A 673 9.32 12.14 20.25
N LYS A 674 9.97 11.14 19.63
CA LYS A 674 10.52 11.27 18.27
C LYS A 674 9.42 11.49 17.22
N LEU A 675 8.25 10.85 17.35
CA LEU A 675 7.09 11.10 16.48
C LEU A 675 6.51 12.50 16.68
N HIS A 676 6.54 13.03 17.89
CA HIS A 676 6.16 14.42 18.19
C HIS A 676 7.18 15.44 17.70
N GLY A 677 8.38 15.01 17.29
CA GLY A 677 9.46 15.90 16.86
C GLY A 677 10.22 16.52 18.04
N GLU A 678 10.18 15.89 19.20
CA GLU A 678 10.86 16.32 20.42
C GLU A 678 12.29 15.75 20.50
N ALA A 679 13.17 16.45 21.20
CA ALA A 679 14.52 15.98 21.46
C ALA A 679 14.53 14.90 22.56
N VAL A 680 15.25 13.80 22.31
CA VAL A 680 15.39 12.69 23.27
C VAL A 680 16.82 12.66 23.81
N MET A 681 17.00 12.94 25.11
CA MET A 681 18.30 12.91 25.76
C MET A 681 18.73 11.48 26.10
N ASN A 682 19.76 10.97 25.42
CA ASN A 682 20.40 9.70 25.77
C ASN A 682 21.16 9.84 27.10
N HIS A 683 20.56 9.44 28.22
CA HIS A 683 21.25 9.34 29.50
C HIS A 683 22.26 8.17 29.42
N HIS A 684 23.45 8.45 28.90
CA HIS A 684 24.59 7.54 29.10
C HIS A 684 24.91 7.57 30.59
N HIS A 685 24.68 6.45 31.28
CA HIS A 685 25.21 6.25 32.62
C HIS A 685 26.74 6.33 32.55
N HIS A 686 27.30 7.51 32.81
CA HIS A 686 28.68 7.64 33.26
C HIS A 686 28.76 7.11 34.69
N HIS A 687 28.75 5.79 34.84
CA HIS A 687 29.29 5.13 36.02
C HIS A 687 30.70 4.63 35.67
N HIS A 688 31.66 5.54 35.64
CA HIS A 688 33.07 5.18 35.82
C HIS A 688 33.87 6.36 36.39
N GLN A 689 34.54 6.07 37.50
CA GLN A 689 35.64 6.80 38.15
C GLN A 689 35.29 8.05 38.99
N GLN A 690 34.82 7.78 40.21
CA GLN A 690 35.38 8.39 41.42
C GLN A 690 35.63 7.28 42.47
N VAL A 691 36.75 6.57 42.33
CA VAL A 691 37.63 6.05 43.40
C VAL A 691 39.04 6.07 42.85
#